data_AF-K7FRB4-F1
#
_entry.id   AF-K7FRB4-F1
#
_cell.length_a   1.000
_cell.length_b   1.000
_cell.length_c   1.000
_cell.angle_alpha   90.00
_cell.angle_beta   90.00
_cell.angle_gamma   90.00
#
_symmetry.space_group_name_H-M   'P 1'
#
loop_
_entity.id
_entity.type
_entity.pdbx_description
1 polymer ?
#
loop_
_entity_poly.entity_id
_entity_poly.type
_entity_poly.pdbx_seq_one_letter_code
_entity_poly.pdbx_strand_id
1 'polypeptide(L)'
;LVRTLSTSDDVEDRENEKGRLEEAYEKCDRGLDELIVQHYTELTTAIRTYQSITERITNSRNKIKQVKENLLSCKMLLHCKRDELRKLWIEGIEHKHVLNLLDEIENIKQVPQKLEQSMASKHYLSATDMLVSAVDSLEGPLLQVEGLSDLRLELHSKKMNLHLVLIDELHRHLYIKSTNRVGQQNKEKGKSSSLVKDASPMPLIDVTNLPTPRKFLDTSQFSTPGSTSVREMSVLEMKEDTELDPEENSTIFMGILIKGLAKLKKIPETVKAIQDRLEQELKQIVKRSTTQVADNGYQRGESLSQENQPRLLLELLELLFDKFNAVAAAHAVVLGHLQQTVASPSSLYDGDIKLYDMADVWVKIQDVLQMLLTEYLDMKNTRTASEPSAQLSYASSGREFAAFFAKKKPQRPKNPLFKFESSSHAISMSAYLREQRRELYSRSGELQGGPDDSLIEGGGSKFVCKPSARNITVIFHPLLRFIQEIEHALGLGPTKQCPLREFLTMYIKNIFLNQVLAEINKEIEGVTKASDPLKILANADTMKMLGVQRPLLQSTVIVEKTVQDLMNLMHDLSAYSDQFLNMVCVKLQDYKETCIAAYRSIAQSDEKLVISASWAKDDDITRLLKSLPNWVNMAQPKQLRPKREEEEDFIRAAFGKESEVLIGNLGDKLIPQQEILRDVSDLKALANMHESLEWLAGRTKAAFSNLPTAQTPSPSQDSHANTELPPVSEQIMQTLSDLAKTFQEMADRCLLVLHLEVRVHCFHYLIPLAKQGNYAIVANVESMDYDPLVVRLNKDISAIEEAMSASLQQHKFQYIFEGLGHLISCILINGAQYFKRISESGIKKMCRNIFILQQNLTNITMSREADLDFARQYYEMLYNTADELLNLVVDQGVKYTELEYIYALSLLHRSQTGVGDQTTQNMRLQRLKEIICEQAAIKQASKDKKITTV
;
A
#
# COMPACT_ATOMS: atom_id res chain seq x y z
N LEU A 1 -127.38 -93.00 -78.67
CA LEU A 1 -127.44 -93.43 -80.08
C LEU A 1 -126.94 -94.87 -80.29
N VAL A 2 -125.77 -95.27 -79.78
CA VAL A 2 -125.18 -96.62 -80.00
C VAL A 2 -126.04 -97.80 -79.51
N ARG A 3 -127.02 -97.57 -78.62
CA ARG A 3 -127.85 -98.63 -78.02
C ARG A 3 -129.02 -99.11 -78.89
N THR A 4 -129.53 -98.31 -79.83
CA THR A 4 -130.73 -98.64 -80.63
C THR A 4 -130.42 -99.53 -81.85
N LEU A 5 -129.15 -99.57 -82.29
CA LEU A 5 -128.66 -100.39 -83.41
C LEU A 5 -128.51 -101.89 -83.05
N SER A 6 -128.58 -102.24 -81.77
CA SER A 6 -128.15 -103.54 -81.22
C SER A 6 -129.28 -104.54 -80.92
N THR A 7 -130.56 -104.16 -80.99
CA THR A 7 -131.68 -105.02 -80.54
C THR A 7 -132.76 -105.29 -81.59
N SER A 8 -132.55 -104.90 -82.84
CA SER A 8 -133.44 -105.28 -83.96
C SER A 8 -132.74 -106.33 -84.83
N ASP A 9 -133.38 -107.49 -84.99
CA ASP A 9 -132.93 -108.66 -85.78
C ASP A 9 -133.24 -108.53 -87.28
N ASP A 10 -133.76 -107.38 -87.71
CA ASP A 10 -134.04 -107.12 -89.12
C ASP A 10 -133.04 -106.14 -89.75
N VAL A 11 -132.50 -106.53 -90.89
CA VAL A 11 -131.45 -105.79 -91.62
C VAL A 11 -132.04 -104.55 -92.32
N GLU A 12 -133.32 -104.57 -92.66
CA GLU A 12 -134.01 -103.47 -93.35
C GLU A 12 -134.27 -102.27 -92.42
N ASP A 13 -134.52 -102.52 -91.14
CA ASP A 13 -134.69 -101.47 -90.11
C ASP A 13 -133.38 -100.74 -89.80
N ARG A 14 -132.23 -101.42 -89.92
CA ARG A 14 -130.92 -100.85 -89.57
C ARG A 14 -130.45 -99.81 -90.59
N GLU A 15 -130.78 -100.02 -91.86
CA GLU A 15 -130.38 -99.11 -92.95
C GLU A 15 -131.29 -97.89 -93.05
N ASN A 16 -132.58 -98.03 -92.72
CA ASN A 16 -133.50 -96.89 -92.59
C ASN A 16 -133.11 -95.96 -91.43
N GLU A 17 -132.73 -96.48 -90.28
CA GLU A 17 -132.36 -95.65 -89.12
C GLU A 17 -131.00 -94.96 -89.30
N LYS A 18 -130.08 -95.58 -90.06
CA LYS A 18 -128.83 -94.95 -90.51
C LYS A 18 -129.10 -93.78 -91.47
N GLY A 19 -129.99 -93.95 -92.45
CA GLY A 19 -130.39 -92.86 -93.35
C GLY A 19 -131.03 -91.68 -92.61
N ARG A 20 -131.86 -91.96 -91.60
CA ARG A 20 -132.47 -90.93 -90.76
C ARG A 20 -131.45 -90.15 -89.92
N LEU A 21 -130.37 -90.81 -89.49
CA LEU A 21 -129.27 -90.21 -88.74
C LEU A 21 -128.36 -89.35 -89.62
N GLU A 22 -128.09 -89.80 -90.85
CA GLU A 22 -127.34 -89.03 -91.83
C GLU A 22 -128.09 -87.73 -92.19
N GLU A 23 -129.41 -87.78 -92.41
CA GLU A 23 -130.23 -86.58 -92.62
C GLU A 23 -130.25 -85.64 -91.40
N ALA A 24 -130.36 -86.18 -90.18
CA ALA A 24 -130.37 -85.37 -88.96
C ALA A 24 -129.02 -84.68 -88.70
N TYR A 25 -127.92 -85.38 -88.98
CA TYR A 25 -126.57 -84.81 -88.90
C TYR A 25 -126.39 -83.68 -89.91
N GLU A 26 -126.77 -83.92 -91.17
CA GLU A 26 -126.66 -82.92 -92.25
C GLU A 26 -127.54 -81.68 -92.00
N LYS A 27 -128.66 -81.85 -91.30
CA LYS A 27 -129.53 -80.74 -90.88
C LYS A 27 -128.96 -79.94 -89.71
N CYS A 28 -128.34 -80.60 -88.73
CA CYS A 28 -127.62 -79.93 -87.64
C CYS A 28 -126.38 -79.20 -88.14
N ASP A 29 -125.64 -79.79 -89.07
CA ASP A 29 -124.41 -79.22 -89.63
C ASP A 29 -124.73 -77.96 -90.43
N ARG A 30 -125.78 -77.98 -91.28
CA ARG A 30 -126.31 -76.76 -91.93
C ARG A 30 -126.76 -75.70 -90.94
N GLY A 31 -127.42 -76.08 -89.85
CA GLY A 31 -127.85 -75.14 -88.81
C GLY A 31 -126.67 -74.52 -88.03
N LEU A 32 -125.61 -75.30 -87.80
CA LEU A 32 -124.38 -74.84 -87.17
C LEU A 32 -123.62 -73.90 -88.12
N ASP A 33 -123.53 -74.22 -89.41
CA ASP A 33 -122.93 -73.36 -90.42
C ASP A 33 -123.69 -72.04 -90.56
N GLU A 34 -125.04 -72.05 -90.57
CA GLU A 34 -125.81 -70.80 -90.55
C GLU A 34 -125.57 -69.97 -89.29
N LEU A 35 -125.46 -70.60 -88.11
CA LEU A 35 -125.21 -69.90 -86.84
C LEU A 35 -123.77 -69.37 -86.72
N ILE A 36 -122.79 -70.14 -87.20
CA ILE A 36 -121.38 -69.76 -87.30
C ILE A 36 -121.23 -68.61 -88.28
N VAL A 37 -121.91 -68.64 -89.43
CA VAL A 37 -121.92 -67.53 -90.39
C VAL A 37 -122.58 -66.29 -89.78
N GLN A 38 -123.67 -66.44 -89.02
CA GLN A 38 -124.32 -65.31 -88.32
C GLN A 38 -123.43 -64.67 -87.25
N HIS A 39 -122.63 -65.45 -86.50
CA HIS A 39 -121.81 -64.95 -85.37
C HIS A 39 -120.28 -65.01 -85.60
N TYR A 40 -119.82 -65.22 -86.84
CA TYR A 40 -118.39 -65.36 -87.18
C TYR A 40 -117.56 -64.15 -86.73
N THR A 41 -118.14 -62.96 -86.90
CA THR A 41 -117.54 -61.68 -86.51
C THR A 41 -117.33 -61.62 -85.00
N GLU A 42 -118.36 -61.92 -84.20
CA GLU A 42 -118.30 -61.85 -82.72
C GLU A 42 -117.24 -62.81 -82.15
N LEU A 43 -117.21 -64.07 -82.61
CA LEU A 43 -116.22 -65.07 -82.17
C LEU A 43 -114.78 -64.66 -82.52
N THR A 44 -114.57 -64.14 -83.74
CA THR A 44 -113.24 -63.69 -84.18
C THR A 44 -112.76 -62.49 -83.36
N THR A 45 -113.65 -61.56 -83.00
CA THR A 45 -113.31 -60.46 -82.08
C THR A 45 -112.96 -60.95 -80.68
N ALA A 46 -113.69 -61.91 -80.12
CA ALA A 46 -113.43 -62.44 -78.78
C ALA A 46 -112.08 -63.16 -78.68
N ILE A 47 -111.70 -63.94 -79.71
CA ILE A 47 -110.39 -64.61 -79.76
C ILE A 47 -109.26 -63.58 -79.90
N ARG A 48 -109.42 -62.56 -80.75
CA ARG A 48 -108.41 -61.48 -80.88
C ARG A 48 -108.25 -60.68 -79.59
N THR A 49 -109.33 -60.35 -78.89
CA THR A 49 -109.23 -59.61 -77.62
C THR A 49 -108.58 -60.45 -76.54
N TYR A 50 -108.88 -61.75 -76.45
CA TYR A 50 -108.19 -62.65 -75.51
C TYR A 50 -106.70 -62.80 -75.82
N GLN A 51 -106.33 -62.98 -77.10
CA GLN A 51 -104.92 -63.02 -77.52
C GLN A 51 -104.22 -61.70 -77.20
N SER A 52 -104.83 -60.56 -77.50
CA SER A 52 -104.27 -59.23 -77.21
C SER A 52 -104.08 -58.98 -75.70
N ILE A 53 -105.04 -59.38 -74.86
CA ILE A 53 -104.94 -59.25 -73.41
C ILE A 53 -103.84 -60.17 -72.86
N THR A 54 -103.78 -61.42 -73.34
CA THR A 54 -102.74 -62.38 -72.93
C THR A 54 -101.34 -61.88 -73.31
N GLU A 55 -101.19 -61.31 -74.51
CA GLU A 55 -99.94 -60.72 -74.98
C GLU A 55 -99.56 -59.47 -74.17
N ARG A 56 -100.52 -58.59 -73.85
CA ARG A 56 -100.31 -57.42 -72.97
C ARG A 56 -99.89 -57.82 -71.55
N ILE A 57 -100.51 -58.84 -70.96
CA ILE A 57 -100.16 -59.33 -69.62
C ILE A 57 -98.76 -59.94 -69.63
N THR A 58 -98.45 -60.75 -70.65
CA THR A 58 -97.12 -61.38 -70.80
C THR A 58 -96.03 -60.32 -70.98
N ASN A 59 -96.27 -59.30 -71.82
CA ASN A 59 -95.37 -58.17 -72.00
C ASN A 59 -95.20 -57.34 -70.73
N SER A 60 -96.27 -57.12 -69.95
CA SER A 60 -96.19 -56.43 -68.66
C SER A 60 -95.36 -57.21 -67.63
N ARG A 61 -95.56 -58.53 -67.56
CA ARG A 61 -94.78 -59.42 -66.70
C ARG A 61 -93.29 -59.39 -67.04
N ASN A 62 -92.97 -59.42 -68.34
CA ASN A 62 -91.59 -59.33 -68.82
C ASN A 62 -90.97 -57.96 -68.51
N LYS A 63 -91.70 -56.86 -68.71
CA LYS A 63 -91.25 -55.51 -68.31
C LYS A 63 -90.98 -55.40 -66.82
N ILE A 64 -91.86 -55.93 -65.97
CA ILE A 64 -91.66 -55.92 -64.51
C ILE A 64 -90.42 -56.72 -64.12
N LYS A 65 -90.19 -57.88 -64.76
CA LYS A 65 -89.00 -58.70 -64.52
C LYS A 65 -87.73 -57.93 -64.89
N GLN A 66 -87.72 -57.27 -66.05
CA GLN A 66 -86.61 -56.44 -66.53
C GLN A 66 -86.37 -55.22 -65.63
N VAL A 67 -87.41 -54.54 -65.15
CA VAL A 67 -87.27 -53.43 -64.19
C VAL A 67 -86.68 -53.91 -62.87
N LYS A 68 -87.09 -55.08 -62.37
CA LYS A 68 -86.55 -55.66 -61.13
C LYS A 68 -85.07 -56.02 -61.28
N GLU A 69 -84.68 -56.59 -62.42
CA GLU A 69 -83.27 -56.87 -62.74
C GLU A 69 -82.45 -55.58 -62.83
N ASN A 70 -82.95 -54.56 -63.54
CA ASN A 70 -82.28 -53.25 -63.64
C ASN A 70 -82.12 -52.57 -62.26
N LEU A 71 -83.11 -52.68 -61.38
CA LEU A 71 -83.04 -52.11 -60.02
C LEU A 71 -82.01 -52.84 -59.16
N LEU A 72 -81.90 -54.17 -59.30
CA LEU A 72 -80.86 -54.97 -58.65
C LEU A 72 -79.46 -54.58 -59.16
N SER A 73 -79.30 -54.40 -60.47
CA SER A 73 -78.04 -53.91 -61.07
C SER A 73 -77.67 -52.52 -60.56
N CYS A 74 -78.62 -51.59 -60.48
CA CYS A 74 -78.38 -50.25 -59.93
C CYS A 74 -77.98 -50.29 -58.45
N LYS A 75 -78.62 -51.17 -57.66
CA LYS A 75 -78.26 -51.36 -56.24
C LYS A 75 -76.84 -51.91 -56.08
N MET A 76 -76.42 -52.86 -56.93
CA MET A 76 -75.05 -53.37 -56.92
C MET A 76 -74.03 -52.29 -57.33
N LEU A 77 -74.31 -51.54 -58.40
CA LEU A 77 -73.46 -50.44 -58.88
C LEU A 77 -73.27 -49.35 -57.81
N LEU A 78 -74.34 -48.96 -57.10
CA LEU A 78 -74.26 -47.99 -56.01
C LEU A 78 -73.46 -48.52 -54.82
N HIS A 79 -73.56 -49.82 -54.50
CA HIS A 79 -72.78 -50.43 -53.43
C HIS A 79 -71.28 -50.46 -53.78
N CYS A 80 -70.92 -50.86 -55.00
CA CYS A 80 -69.53 -50.85 -55.47
C CYS A 80 -68.94 -49.42 -55.44
N LYS A 81 -69.70 -48.41 -55.90
CA LYS A 81 -69.30 -47.00 -55.82
C LYS A 81 -69.04 -46.56 -54.39
N ARG A 82 -69.84 -46.99 -53.40
CA ARG A 82 -69.65 -46.66 -51.99
C ARG A 82 -68.36 -47.27 -51.41
N ASP A 83 -68.10 -48.53 -51.71
CA ASP A 83 -66.92 -49.23 -51.19
C ASP A 83 -65.63 -48.70 -51.84
N GLU A 84 -65.68 -48.35 -53.13
CA GLU A 84 -64.60 -47.68 -53.85
C GLU A 84 -64.37 -46.25 -53.34
N LEU A 85 -65.43 -45.49 -53.03
CA LEU A 85 -65.32 -44.17 -52.40
C LEU A 85 -64.71 -44.26 -51.00
N ARG A 86 -65.11 -45.27 -50.21
CA ARG A 86 -64.56 -45.50 -48.86
C ARG A 86 -63.08 -45.87 -48.93
N LYS A 87 -62.68 -46.70 -49.89
CA LYS A 87 -61.28 -47.03 -50.16
C LYS A 87 -60.48 -45.77 -50.53
N LEU A 88 -60.96 -44.97 -51.49
CA LEU A 88 -60.31 -43.72 -51.90
C LEU A 88 -60.26 -42.68 -50.78
N TRP A 89 -61.26 -42.65 -49.88
CA TRP A 89 -61.25 -41.76 -48.72
C TRP A 89 -60.24 -42.20 -47.65
N ILE A 90 -60.11 -43.51 -47.39
CA ILE A 90 -59.07 -44.06 -46.51
C ILE A 90 -57.68 -43.79 -47.10
N GLU A 91 -57.48 -44.09 -48.38
CA GLU A 91 -56.22 -43.76 -49.10
C GLU A 91 -55.95 -42.24 -49.07
N GLY A 92 -56.98 -41.40 -49.18
CA GLY A 92 -56.86 -39.95 -49.07
C GLY A 92 -56.45 -39.47 -47.67
N ILE A 93 -56.93 -40.12 -46.60
CA ILE A 93 -56.50 -39.85 -45.22
C ILE A 93 -55.07 -40.32 -45.01
N GLU A 94 -54.72 -41.51 -45.49
CA GLU A 94 -53.36 -42.05 -45.41
C GLU A 94 -52.38 -41.15 -46.15
N HIS A 95 -52.68 -40.73 -47.38
CA HIS A 95 -51.86 -39.79 -48.14
C HIS A 95 -51.72 -38.45 -47.44
N LYS A 96 -52.79 -37.92 -46.81
CA LYS A 96 -52.72 -36.68 -46.04
C LYS A 96 -51.84 -36.82 -44.80
N HIS A 97 -51.91 -37.96 -44.11
CA HIS A 97 -51.05 -38.24 -42.97
C HIS A 97 -49.58 -38.40 -43.38
N VAL A 98 -49.32 -39.09 -44.50
CA VAL A 98 -47.97 -39.23 -45.08
C VAL A 98 -47.40 -37.87 -45.49
N LEU A 99 -48.21 -36.99 -46.10
CA LEU A 99 -47.77 -35.63 -46.43
C LEU A 99 -47.38 -34.83 -45.19
N ASN A 100 -48.20 -34.86 -44.13
CA ASN A 100 -47.85 -34.21 -42.87
C ASN A 100 -46.54 -34.76 -42.28
N LEU A 101 -46.33 -36.09 -42.35
CA LEU A 101 -45.09 -36.72 -41.87
C LEU A 101 -43.88 -36.30 -42.71
N LEU A 102 -44.04 -36.18 -44.02
CA LEU A 102 -43.00 -35.69 -44.93
C LEU A 102 -42.65 -34.21 -44.67
N ASP A 103 -43.65 -33.36 -44.42
CA ASP A 103 -43.44 -31.96 -44.05
C ASP A 103 -42.69 -31.84 -42.72
N GLU A 104 -43.03 -32.66 -41.72
CA GLU A 104 -42.29 -32.73 -40.44
C GLU A 104 -40.84 -33.21 -40.64
N ILE A 105 -40.62 -34.23 -41.48
CA ILE A 105 -39.28 -34.73 -41.82
C ILE A 105 -38.45 -33.67 -42.54
N GLU A 106 -39.04 -32.95 -43.51
CA GLU A 106 -38.36 -31.90 -44.24
C GLU A 106 -37.99 -30.73 -43.32
N ASN A 107 -38.87 -30.36 -42.39
CA ASN A 107 -38.57 -29.36 -41.36
C ASN A 107 -37.39 -29.78 -40.48
N ILE A 108 -37.35 -31.03 -39.99
CA ILE A 108 -36.27 -31.52 -39.12
C ILE A 108 -34.95 -31.68 -39.89
N LYS A 109 -34.99 -32.08 -41.16
CA LYS A 109 -33.80 -32.17 -42.02
C LYS A 109 -33.09 -30.82 -42.19
N GLN A 110 -33.83 -29.70 -42.14
CA GLN A 110 -33.26 -28.35 -42.23
C GLN A 110 -32.70 -27.84 -40.89
N VAL A 111 -33.01 -28.47 -39.76
CA VAL A 111 -32.61 -28.00 -38.42
C VAL A 111 -31.10 -27.96 -38.23
N PRO A 112 -30.28 -28.97 -38.61
CA PRO A 112 -28.83 -28.89 -38.42
C PRO A 112 -28.17 -27.68 -39.10
N GLN A 113 -28.58 -27.36 -40.33
CA GLN A 113 -28.05 -26.23 -41.07
C GLN A 113 -28.48 -24.88 -40.45
N LYS A 114 -29.74 -24.76 -40.04
CA LYS A 114 -30.24 -23.57 -39.33
C LYS A 114 -29.59 -23.42 -37.96
N LEU A 115 -29.35 -24.53 -37.25
CA LEU A 115 -28.65 -24.54 -35.96
C LEU A 115 -27.22 -24.02 -36.10
N GLU A 116 -26.47 -24.44 -37.12
CA GLU A 116 -25.12 -23.94 -37.38
C GLU A 116 -25.11 -22.44 -37.71
N GLN A 117 -26.08 -21.95 -38.47
CA GLN A 117 -26.24 -20.52 -38.75
C GLN A 117 -26.59 -19.71 -37.49
N SER A 118 -27.49 -20.21 -36.65
CA SER A 118 -27.85 -19.56 -35.38
C SER A 118 -26.69 -19.58 -34.37
N MET A 119 -25.92 -20.67 -34.31
CA MET A 119 -24.71 -20.73 -33.49
C MET A 119 -23.61 -19.80 -34.00
N ALA A 120 -23.42 -19.67 -35.31
CA ALA A 120 -22.46 -18.74 -35.91
C ALA A 120 -22.84 -17.28 -35.66
N SER A 121 -24.14 -16.98 -35.65
CA SER A 121 -24.68 -15.64 -35.34
C SER A 121 -24.90 -15.39 -33.84
N LYS A 122 -24.51 -16.33 -32.96
CA LYS A 122 -24.60 -16.24 -31.49
C LYS A 122 -26.02 -16.07 -30.92
N HIS A 123 -27.04 -16.45 -31.68
CA HIS A 123 -28.44 -16.52 -31.22
C HIS A 123 -28.68 -17.85 -30.49
N TYR A 124 -28.08 -17.96 -29.31
CA TYR A 124 -27.99 -19.19 -28.54
C TYR A 124 -29.32 -19.67 -27.96
N LEU A 125 -30.24 -18.78 -27.60
CA LEU A 125 -31.55 -19.18 -27.06
C LEU A 125 -32.45 -19.74 -28.17
N SER A 126 -32.50 -19.10 -29.33
CA SER A 126 -33.22 -19.59 -30.52
C SER A 126 -32.64 -20.92 -31.01
N ALA A 127 -31.30 -21.05 -31.02
CA ALA A 127 -30.62 -22.31 -31.33
C ALA A 127 -31.01 -23.42 -30.33
N THR A 128 -31.05 -23.11 -29.04
CA THR A 128 -31.44 -24.05 -27.99
C THR A 128 -32.90 -24.47 -28.13
N ASP A 129 -33.80 -23.53 -28.42
CA ASP A 129 -35.24 -23.80 -28.61
C ASP A 129 -35.49 -24.69 -29.82
N MET A 130 -34.85 -24.37 -30.94
CA MET A 130 -34.94 -25.16 -32.16
C MET A 130 -34.42 -26.59 -31.94
N LEU A 131 -33.31 -26.75 -31.21
CA LEU A 131 -32.71 -28.05 -30.93
C LEU A 131 -33.56 -28.88 -29.96
N VAL A 132 -34.07 -28.28 -28.89
CA VAL A 132 -34.94 -28.98 -27.92
C VAL A 132 -36.24 -29.42 -28.60
N SER A 133 -36.89 -28.53 -29.35
CA SER A 133 -38.12 -28.85 -30.09
C SER A 133 -37.90 -29.92 -31.17
N ALA A 134 -36.76 -29.89 -31.88
CA ALA A 134 -36.43 -30.91 -32.88
C ALA A 134 -36.15 -32.28 -32.24
N VAL A 135 -35.46 -32.32 -31.11
CA VAL A 135 -35.21 -33.58 -30.38
C VAL A 135 -36.50 -34.15 -29.80
N ASP A 136 -37.36 -33.31 -29.21
CA ASP A 136 -38.67 -33.76 -28.69
C ASP A 136 -39.58 -34.30 -29.82
N SER A 137 -39.52 -33.69 -31.01
CA SER A 137 -40.27 -34.15 -32.20
C SER A 137 -39.73 -35.49 -32.75
N LEU A 138 -38.42 -35.71 -32.69
CA LEU A 138 -37.77 -36.97 -33.08
C LEU A 138 -38.02 -38.11 -32.08
N GLU A 139 -38.22 -37.78 -30.81
CA GLU A 139 -38.54 -38.74 -29.73
C GLU A 139 -40.04 -39.04 -29.62
N GLY A 140 -40.92 -38.17 -30.15
CA GLY A 140 -42.37 -38.33 -30.15
C GLY A 140 -42.92 -38.93 -31.47
N PRO A 141 -43.56 -38.12 -32.33
CA PRO A 141 -44.31 -38.58 -33.51
C PRO A 141 -43.45 -39.33 -34.55
N LEU A 142 -42.15 -39.04 -34.62
CA LEU A 142 -41.24 -39.57 -35.64
C LEU A 142 -40.34 -40.72 -35.14
N LEU A 143 -40.59 -41.21 -33.92
CA LEU A 143 -39.76 -42.27 -33.30
C LEU A 143 -39.70 -43.54 -34.16
N GLN A 144 -40.81 -43.85 -34.86
CA GLN A 144 -41.02 -45.08 -35.65
C GLN A 144 -40.29 -45.08 -37.01
N VAL A 145 -39.69 -43.96 -37.44
CA VAL A 145 -39.01 -43.84 -38.73
C VAL A 145 -37.52 -44.18 -38.58
N GLU A 146 -37.11 -45.39 -38.98
CA GLU A 146 -35.71 -45.86 -38.86
C GLU A 146 -34.70 -45.04 -39.68
N GLY A 147 -35.13 -44.44 -40.79
CA GLY A 147 -34.28 -43.62 -41.67
C GLY A 147 -33.81 -42.29 -41.05
N LEU A 148 -34.33 -41.91 -39.88
CA LEU A 148 -33.92 -40.71 -39.13
C LEU A 148 -32.92 -41.03 -38.01
N SER A 149 -32.41 -42.25 -37.91
CA SER A 149 -31.52 -42.70 -36.82
C SER A 149 -30.20 -41.90 -36.78
N ASP A 150 -29.54 -41.69 -37.92
CA ASP A 150 -28.31 -40.90 -38.01
C ASP A 150 -28.54 -39.43 -37.64
N LEU A 151 -29.63 -38.83 -38.12
CA LEU A 151 -30.01 -37.45 -37.80
C LEU A 151 -30.36 -37.29 -36.31
N ARG A 152 -30.98 -38.30 -35.70
CA ARG A 152 -31.27 -38.36 -34.26
C ARG A 152 -29.97 -38.42 -33.45
N LEU A 153 -29.03 -39.27 -33.85
CA LEU A 153 -27.71 -39.35 -33.23
C LEU A 153 -26.95 -38.02 -33.35
N GLU A 154 -27.00 -37.39 -34.52
CA GLU A 154 -26.37 -36.09 -34.77
C GLU A 154 -26.96 -34.99 -33.89
N LEU A 155 -28.29 -34.82 -33.87
CA LEU A 155 -28.96 -33.80 -33.07
C LEU A 155 -28.81 -34.06 -31.57
N HIS A 156 -28.84 -35.32 -31.13
CA HIS A 156 -28.56 -35.66 -29.73
C HIS A 156 -27.09 -35.36 -29.36
N SER A 157 -26.13 -35.65 -30.24
CA SER A 157 -24.73 -35.25 -30.07
C SER A 157 -24.57 -33.73 -29.99
N LYS A 158 -25.23 -32.97 -30.87
CA LYS A 158 -25.24 -31.50 -30.83
C LYS A 158 -25.89 -30.98 -29.54
N LYS A 159 -26.96 -31.61 -29.03
CA LYS A 159 -27.57 -31.28 -27.72
C LYS A 159 -26.62 -31.54 -26.56
N MET A 160 -25.86 -32.63 -26.61
CA MET A 160 -24.81 -32.92 -25.63
C MET A 160 -23.61 -31.98 -25.75
N ASN A 161 -23.35 -31.33 -26.88
CA ASN A 161 -22.23 -30.40 -27.01
C ASN A 161 -22.63 -28.93 -26.77
N LEU A 162 -23.89 -28.55 -27.05
CA LEU A 162 -24.35 -27.16 -26.96
C LEU A 162 -24.18 -26.58 -25.55
N HIS A 163 -24.43 -27.36 -24.50
CA HIS A 163 -24.25 -26.88 -23.12
C HIS A 163 -22.80 -26.48 -22.82
N LEU A 164 -21.80 -27.17 -23.40
CA LEU A 164 -20.38 -26.81 -23.23
C LEU A 164 -20.07 -25.46 -23.90
N VAL A 165 -20.60 -25.24 -25.11
CA VAL A 165 -20.45 -23.96 -25.84
C VAL A 165 -21.07 -22.80 -25.05
N LEU A 166 -22.27 -23.00 -24.49
CA LEU A 166 -22.93 -21.99 -23.66
C LEU A 166 -22.14 -21.69 -22.37
N ILE A 167 -21.57 -22.73 -21.73
CA ILE A 167 -20.70 -22.55 -20.56
C ILE A 167 -19.43 -21.79 -20.93
N ASP A 168 -18.77 -22.12 -22.04
CA ASP A 168 -17.55 -21.44 -22.48
C ASP A 168 -17.81 -19.97 -22.83
N GLU A 169 -18.91 -19.66 -23.52
CA GLU A 169 -19.28 -18.27 -23.82
C GLU A 169 -19.66 -17.48 -22.56
N LEU A 170 -20.32 -18.15 -21.60
CA LEU A 170 -20.60 -17.56 -20.28
C LEU A 170 -19.31 -17.22 -19.55
N HIS A 171 -18.30 -18.11 -19.55
CA HIS A 171 -16.99 -17.85 -18.95
C HIS A 171 -16.26 -16.70 -19.67
N ARG A 172 -16.33 -16.65 -21.00
CA ARG A 172 -15.77 -15.55 -21.78
C ARG A 172 -16.39 -14.20 -21.41
N HIS A 173 -17.70 -14.15 -21.20
CA HIS A 173 -18.36 -12.94 -20.73
C HIS A 173 -18.01 -12.59 -19.27
N LEU A 174 -17.94 -13.59 -18.38
CA LEU A 174 -17.59 -13.43 -16.97
C LEU A 174 -16.16 -12.92 -16.74
N TYR A 175 -15.16 -13.40 -17.49
CA TYR A 175 -13.74 -13.15 -17.20
C TYR A 175 -12.97 -12.36 -18.27
N ILE A 176 -13.45 -12.30 -19.52
CA ILE A 176 -12.77 -11.62 -20.63
C ILE A 176 -13.51 -10.33 -20.99
N LYS A 177 -14.79 -10.39 -21.36
CA LYS A 177 -15.51 -9.18 -21.77
C LYS A 177 -15.76 -8.20 -20.62
N SER A 178 -16.10 -8.70 -19.44
CA SER A 178 -16.26 -7.90 -18.22
C SER A 178 -15.00 -7.08 -17.89
N THR A 179 -13.81 -7.67 -18.10
CA THR A 179 -12.52 -7.06 -17.72
C THR A 179 -11.87 -6.23 -18.83
N ASN A 180 -12.24 -6.46 -20.10
CA ASN A 180 -11.66 -5.74 -21.25
C ASN A 180 -11.99 -4.25 -21.26
N ARG A 181 -13.17 -3.84 -20.76
CA ARG A 181 -13.61 -2.42 -20.78
C ARG A 181 -12.83 -1.55 -19.79
N VAL A 182 -12.27 -2.14 -18.74
CA VAL A 182 -11.58 -1.44 -17.64
C VAL A 182 -10.25 -0.82 -18.11
N GLY A 183 -9.53 -1.46 -19.03
CA GLY A 183 -8.21 -1.01 -19.48
C GLY A 183 -8.20 0.17 -20.46
N GLN A 184 -9.34 0.54 -21.05
CA GLN A 184 -9.41 1.57 -22.10
C GLN A 184 -9.62 2.99 -21.54
N GLN A 185 -10.27 3.16 -20.38
CA GLN A 185 -10.58 4.48 -19.82
C GLN A 185 -9.34 5.28 -19.35
N ASN A 186 -8.25 4.62 -18.94
CA ASN A 186 -7.04 5.32 -18.51
C ASN A 186 -6.29 6.04 -19.65
N LYS A 187 -6.61 5.79 -20.92
CA LYS A 187 -6.03 6.52 -22.06
C LYS A 187 -6.69 7.87 -22.34
N GLU A 188 -7.93 8.10 -21.91
CA GLU A 188 -8.70 9.29 -22.29
C GLU A 188 -8.52 10.47 -21.34
N LYS A 189 -8.25 10.22 -20.05
CA LYS A 189 -7.94 11.30 -19.08
C LYS A 189 -6.62 12.04 -19.35
N GLY A 190 -5.71 11.47 -20.14
CA GLY A 190 -4.41 12.07 -20.47
C GLY A 190 -4.42 13.06 -21.64
N LYS A 191 -5.53 13.23 -22.36
CA LYS A 191 -5.57 14.03 -23.61
C LYS A 191 -6.17 15.43 -23.49
N SER A 192 -6.68 15.83 -22.33
CA SER A 192 -7.36 17.13 -22.14
C SER A 192 -6.50 18.22 -21.48
N SER A 193 -5.16 18.16 -21.58
CA SER A 193 -4.27 19.20 -21.05
C SER A 193 -3.03 19.40 -21.93
N SER A 194 -3.22 19.94 -23.13
CA SER A 194 -2.10 20.37 -23.96
C SER A 194 -2.39 21.70 -24.65
N LEU A 195 -2.41 22.81 -23.90
CA LEU A 195 -2.17 24.15 -24.43
C LEU A 195 -1.82 25.08 -23.24
N VAL A 196 -0.55 25.10 -22.82
CA VAL A 196 0.25 26.31 -22.49
C VAL A 196 1.70 25.84 -22.33
N LYS A 197 2.62 26.55 -22.96
CA LYS A 197 4.06 26.31 -23.03
C LYS A 197 4.72 27.42 -22.22
N ASP A 198 5.48 27.11 -21.17
CA ASP A 198 6.75 27.78 -20.85
C ASP A 198 7.58 27.06 -19.78
N ALA A 199 8.88 27.31 -19.86
CA ALA A 199 9.96 26.52 -19.27
C ALA A 199 10.46 27.04 -17.91
N SER A 200 10.66 26.13 -16.94
CA SER A 200 11.67 26.22 -15.86
C SER A 200 11.84 24.85 -15.17
N PRO A 201 13.00 24.56 -14.54
CA PRO A 201 13.41 23.19 -14.20
C PRO A 201 12.78 22.63 -12.92
N MET A 202 12.44 21.34 -12.97
CA MET A 202 12.11 20.38 -11.89
C MET A 202 11.67 20.95 -10.51
N PRO A 203 10.40 20.78 -10.14
CA PRO A 203 10.02 20.63 -8.74
C PRO A 203 10.14 19.15 -8.34
N LEU A 204 10.73 18.88 -7.16
CA LEU A 204 10.52 17.63 -6.44
C LEU A 204 9.00 17.37 -6.35
N ILE A 205 8.57 16.20 -6.81
CA ILE A 205 7.18 15.77 -6.67
C ILE A 205 6.98 15.40 -5.19
N ASP A 206 6.33 16.30 -4.47
CA ASP A 206 5.73 16.08 -3.17
C ASP A 206 4.64 14.99 -3.31
N VAL A 207 4.78 13.90 -2.55
CA VAL A 207 3.93 12.69 -2.61
C VAL A 207 2.59 12.90 -1.88
N THR A 208 2.32 14.10 -1.36
CA THR A 208 1.16 14.36 -0.48
C THR A 208 -0.14 14.76 -1.17
N ASN A 209 -0.19 14.88 -2.51
CA ASN A 209 -1.43 15.24 -3.21
C ASN A 209 -2.04 14.04 -3.97
N LEU A 210 -2.75 13.19 -3.23
CA LEU A 210 -3.79 12.32 -3.78
C LEU A 210 -4.93 13.17 -4.38
N PRO A 211 -5.56 12.74 -5.49
CA PRO A 211 -6.83 13.34 -5.90
C PRO A 211 -7.89 13.00 -4.83
N THR A 212 -8.64 14.03 -4.45
CA THR A 212 -9.85 14.11 -3.61
C THR A 212 -10.61 12.80 -3.32
N PRO A 213 -11.24 12.69 -2.14
CA PRO A 213 -11.91 11.48 -1.69
C PRO A 213 -12.99 11.09 -2.69
N ARG A 214 -12.97 9.83 -3.16
CA ARG A 214 -14.15 9.21 -3.78
C ARG A 214 -15.26 9.28 -2.73
N LYS A 215 -16.17 10.25 -2.89
CA LYS A 215 -17.39 10.33 -2.10
C LYS A 215 -18.07 8.97 -2.18
N PHE A 216 -18.41 8.43 -1.02
CA PHE A 216 -19.50 7.46 -0.90
C PHE A 216 -20.75 8.05 -1.58
N LEU A 217 -21.51 7.18 -2.26
CA LEU A 217 -22.50 7.44 -3.30
C LEU A 217 -21.89 7.67 -4.69
N ASP A 218 -21.86 6.62 -5.53
CA ASP A 218 -23.08 6.22 -6.25
C ASP A 218 -22.82 4.93 -7.06
N THR A 219 -23.61 3.88 -6.83
CA THR A 219 -23.66 2.63 -7.63
C THR A 219 -24.21 2.89 -9.05
N SER A 220 -24.18 4.12 -9.54
CA SER A 220 -24.92 4.59 -10.72
C SER A 220 -24.04 4.87 -11.96
N GLN A 221 -22.70 4.86 -11.88
CA GLN A 221 -21.86 5.24 -13.04
C GLN A 221 -21.43 4.10 -13.99
N PHE A 222 -21.84 2.86 -13.71
CA PHE A 222 -21.80 1.75 -14.69
C PHE A 222 -23.14 1.54 -15.42
N SER A 223 -24.10 2.44 -15.24
CA SER A 223 -25.34 2.44 -16.00
C SER A 223 -25.16 3.29 -17.25
N THR A 224 -25.19 2.66 -18.42
CA THR A 224 -25.61 3.34 -19.66
C THR A 224 -26.91 4.12 -19.41
N PRO A 225 -27.12 5.29 -20.03
CA PRO A 225 -28.36 6.05 -19.87
C PRO A 225 -29.53 5.23 -20.41
N GLY A 226 -30.30 4.64 -19.49
CA GLY A 226 -31.38 3.71 -19.80
C GLY A 226 -31.52 2.56 -18.80
N SER A 227 -31.38 2.81 -17.48
CA SER A 227 -31.76 1.81 -16.47
C SER A 227 -33.17 2.06 -15.97
N THR A 228 -34.15 1.48 -16.66
CA THR A 228 -35.37 1.04 -15.97
C THR A 228 -34.96 -0.04 -14.97
N SER A 229 -35.24 0.21 -13.69
CA SER A 229 -35.26 -0.74 -12.57
C SER A 229 -35.24 -2.21 -13.00
N VAL A 230 -34.14 -2.91 -12.69
CA VAL A 230 -33.98 -4.38 -12.85
C VAL A 230 -34.92 -5.17 -11.93
N ARG A 231 -35.76 -4.49 -11.14
CA ARG A 231 -36.71 -5.14 -10.23
C ARG A 231 -38.00 -5.65 -10.89
N GLU A 232 -38.17 -5.51 -12.20
CA GLU A 232 -39.44 -5.86 -12.86
C GLU A 232 -39.32 -6.37 -14.31
N MET A 233 -38.21 -7.05 -14.68
CA MET A 233 -38.19 -7.81 -15.95
C MET A 233 -38.20 -9.30 -15.63
N SER A 234 -39.39 -9.89 -15.71
CA SER A 234 -39.59 -11.33 -15.55
C SER A 234 -38.75 -12.10 -16.57
N VAL A 235 -38.03 -13.15 -16.12
CA VAL A 235 -37.29 -14.10 -16.98
C VAL A 235 -38.17 -14.69 -18.10
N LEU A 236 -39.49 -14.63 -17.92
CA LEU A 236 -40.49 -15.08 -18.87
C LEU A 236 -40.52 -14.25 -20.18
N GLU A 237 -40.08 -12.98 -20.18
CA GLU A 237 -40.22 -12.08 -21.35
C GLU A 237 -38.94 -11.79 -22.15
N MET A 238 -37.77 -12.33 -21.76
CA MET A 238 -36.56 -12.21 -22.60
C MET A 238 -36.72 -13.01 -23.91
N LYS A 239 -37.05 -12.31 -24.99
CA LYS A 239 -36.94 -12.77 -26.39
C LYS A 239 -35.60 -12.30 -26.95
N GLU A 240 -34.91 -13.16 -27.69
CA GLU A 240 -33.78 -12.74 -28.54
C GLU A 240 -34.35 -11.87 -29.68
N ASP A 241 -33.95 -10.60 -29.72
CA ASP A 241 -34.22 -9.74 -30.86
C ASP A 241 -33.27 -10.12 -31.99
N THR A 242 -33.81 -10.62 -33.11
CA THR A 242 -33.01 -11.20 -34.20
C THR A 242 -32.31 -10.13 -35.06
N GLU A 243 -32.53 -8.84 -34.78
CA GLU A 243 -32.01 -7.71 -35.55
C GLU A 243 -30.83 -6.96 -34.87
N LEU A 244 -30.53 -7.24 -33.60
CA LEU A 244 -29.46 -6.60 -32.82
C LEU A 244 -28.31 -7.58 -32.55
N ASP A 245 -27.07 -7.08 -32.44
CA ASP A 245 -25.95 -7.92 -32.01
C ASP A 245 -26.20 -8.35 -30.54
N PRO A 246 -26.39 -9.66 -30.28
CA PRO A 246 -26.72 -10.15 -28.94
C PRO A 246 -25.61 -9.86 -27.91
N GLU A 247 -24.40 -9.49 -28.34
CA GLU A 247 -23.27 -9.19 -27.46
C GLU A 247 -23.18 -7.73 -26.97
N GLU A 248 -23.98 -6.79 -27.48
CA GLU A 248 -23.90 -5.36 -27.09
C GLU A 248 -24.13 -5.15 -25.59
N ASN A 249 -25.14 -5.83 -25.05
CA ASN A 249 -25.48 -5.80 -23.64
C ASN A 249 -25.11 -7.12 -22.95
N SER A 250 -23.87 -7.17 -22.44
CA SER A 250 -23.32 -8.37 -21.79
C SER A 250 -24.16 -8.89 -20.61
N THR A 251 -24.92 -8.04 -19.90
CA THR A 251 -25.75 -8.49 -18.77
C THR A 251 -26.96 -9.28 -19.25
N ILE A 252 -27.65 -8.76 -20.26
CA ILE A 252 -28.78 -9.43 -20.92
C ILE A 252 -28.31 -10.72 -21.59
N PHE A 253 -27.17 -10.68 -22.28
CA PHE A 253 -26.60 -11.86 -22.93
C PHE A 253 -26.27 -13.00 -21.95
N MET A 254 -25.68 -12.69 -20.79
CA MET A 254 -25.48 -13.68 -19.73
C MET A 254 -26.80 -14.31 -19.26
N GLY A 255 -27.87 -13.51 -19.15
CA GLY A 255 -29.22 -14.00 -18.88
C GLY A 255 -29.77 -14.93 -19.98
N ILE A 256 -29.54 -14.61 -21.26
CA ILE A 256 -29.91 -15.44 -22.42
C ILE A 256 -29.19 -16.79 -22.37
N LEU A 257 -27.89 -16.80 -22.09
CA LEU A 257 -27.09 -18.04 -21.94
C LEU A 257 -27.61 -18.93 -20.80
N ILE A 258 -27.91 -18.33 -19.64
CA ILE A 258 -28.46 -19.06 -18.48
C ILE A 258 -29.83 -19.64 -18.82
N LYS A 259 -30.68 -18.89 -19.52
CA LYS A 259 -31.99 -19.35 -19.99
C LYS A 259 -31.86 -20.53 -20.97
N GLY A 260 -30.88 -20.50 -21.87
CA GLY A 260 -30.54 -21.64 -22.75
C GLY A 260 -30.10 -22.88 -21.96
N LEU A 261 -29.20 -22.70 -20.98
CA LEU A 261 -28.73 -23.79 -20.10
C LEU A 261 -29.86 -24.39 -19.24
N ALA A 262 -30.82 -23.58 -18.83
CA ALA A 262 -32.02 -24.01 -18.12
C ALA A 262 -32.90 -24.91 -19.00
N LYS A 263 -33.12 -24.52 -20.27
CA LYS A 263 -33.88 -25.32 -21.23
C LYS A 263 -33.20 -26.67 -21.55
N LEU A 264 -31.87 -26.72 -21.53
CA LEU A 264 -31.10 -27.96 -21.68
C LEU A 264 -31.06 -28.84 -20.42
N LYS A 265 -31.65 -28.39 -19.31
CA LYS A 265 -31.62 -29.05 -17.99
C LYS A 265 -30.20 -29.21 -17.40
N LYS A 266 -29.23 -28.34 -17.74
CA LYS A 266 -27.81 -28.44 -17.35
C LYS A 266 -27.32 -27.40 -16.32
N ILE A 267 -28.22 -26.82 -15.53
CA ILE A 267 -27.85 -25.82 -14.51
C ILE A 267 -26.89 -26.35 -13.44
N PRO A 268 -27.04 -27.58 -12.87
CA PRO A 268 -26.09 -28.09 -11.87
C PRO A 268 -24.66 -28.26 -12.42
N GLU A 269 -24.53 -28.71 -13.67
CA GLU A 269 -23.25 -28.84 -14.37
C GLU A 269 -22.60 -27.46 -14.61
N THR A 270 -23.43 -26.45 -14.91
CA THR A 270 -22.98 -25.06 -15.08
C THR A 270 -22.44 -24.48 -13.77
N VAL A 271 -23.17 -24.65 -12.66
CA VAL A 271 -22.73 -24.17 -11.33
C VAL A 271 -21.39 -24.80 -10.94
N LYS A 272 -21.26 -26.12 -11.13
CA LYS A 272 -20.01 -26.83 -10.87
C LYS A 272 -18.87 -26.33 -11.77
N ALA A 273 -19.11 -26.16 -13.07
CA ALA A 273 -18.11 -25.65 -14.00
C ALA A 273 -17.61 -24.24 -13.62
N ILE A 274 -18.53 -23.36 -13.19
CA ILE A 274 -18.16 -22.02 -12.70
C ILE A 274 -17.28 -22.12 -11.46
N GLN A 275 -17.66 -22.94 -10.47
CA GLN A 275 -16.87 -23.10 -9.23
C GLN A 275 -15.48 -23.70 -9.49
N ASP A 276 -15.39 -24.72 -10.35
CA ASP A 276 -14.12 -25.41 -10.66
C ASP A 276 -13.15 -24.50 -11.46
N ARG A 277 -13.67 -23.62 -12.33
CA ARG A 277 -12.84 -22.75 -13.20
C ARG A 277 -12.52 -21.39 -12.59
N LEU A 278 -13.30 -20.90 -11.61
CA LEU A 278 -13.18 -19.56 -11.03
C LEU A 278 -11.75 -19.19 -10.61
N GLU A 279 -11.08 -20.05 -9.84
CA GLU A 279 -9.73 -19.75 -9.35
C GLU A 279 -8.69 -19.69 -10.48
N GLN A 280 -8.81 -20.57 -11.48
CA GLN A 280 -7.90 -20.59 -12.63
C GLN A 280 -8.07 -19.34 -13.51
N GLU A 281 -9.32 -18.93 -13.75
CA GLU A 281 -9.63 -17.74 -14.54
C GLU A 281 -9.15 -16.46 -13.88
N LEU A 282 -9.32 -16.33 -12.55
CA LEU A 282 -8.76 -15.22 -11.78
C LEU A 282 -7.22 -15.16 -11.89
N LYS A 283 -6.53 -16.31 -11.80
CA LYS A 283 -5.08 -16.39 -12.04
C LYS A 283 -4.69 -15.98 -13.47
N GLN A 284 -5.49 -16.31 -14.47
CA GLN A 284 -5.26 -15.87 -15.85
C GLN A 284 -5.47 -14.36 -16.02
N ILE A 285 -6.43 -13.75 -15.31
CA ILE A 285 -6.59 -12.28 -15.28
C ILE A 285 -5.34 -11.63 -14.71
N VAL A 286 -4.75 -12.20 -13.66
CA VAL A 286 -3.47 -11.74 -13.10
C VAL A 286 -2.36 -11.83 -14.14
N LYS A 287 -2.14 -12.99 -14.77
CA LYS A 287 -1.10 -13.18 -15.80
C LYS A 287 -1.23 -12.16 -16.94
N ARG A 288 -2.45 -11.96 -17.46
CA ARG A 288 -2.74 -10.99 -18.54
C ARG A 288 -2.54 -9.54 -18.13
N SER A 289 -2.90 -9.18 -16.90
CA SER A 289 -2.74 -7.81 -16.39
C SER A 289 -1.27 -7.49 -16.09
N THR A 290 -0.52 -8.46 -15.57
CA THR A 290 0.93 -8.37 -15.35
C THR A 290 1.66 -8.14 -16.66
N THR A 291 1.33 -8.87 -17.73
CA THR A 291 1.94 -8.63 -19.05
C THR A 291 1.54 -7.26 -19.63
N GLN A 292 0.27 -6.86 -19.46
CA GLN A 292 -0.22 -5.55 -19.90
C GLN A 292 0.57 -4.39 -19.25
N VAL A 293 0.79 -4.43 -17.94
CA VAL A 293 1.54 -3.39 -17.22
C VAL A 293 3.03 -3.44 -17.55
N ALA A 294 3.63 -4.64 -17.63
CA ALA A 294 5.04 -4.79 -18.00
C ALA A 294 5.33 -4.23 -19.41
N ASP A 295 4.44 -4.49 -20.38
CA ASP A 295 4.58 -3.96 -21.74
C ASP A 295 4.41 -2.44 -21.79
N ASN A 296 3.46 -1.88 -21.03
CA ASN A 296 3.27 -0.44 -20.93
C ASN A 296 4.47 0.27 -20.29
N GLY A 297 5.04 -0.29 -19.22
CA GLY A 297 6.25 0.23 -18.58
C GLY A 297 7.46 0.18 -19.52
N TYR A 298 7.60 -0.91 -20.29
CA TYR A 298 8.63 -1.01 -21.31
C TYR A 298 8.48 0.07 -22.40
N GLN A 299 7.25 0.37 -22.83
CA GLN A 299 6.97 1.45 -23.79
C GLN A 299 7.30 2.84 -23.22
N ARG A 300 7.20 3.04 -21.91
CA ARG A 300 7.62 4.28 -21.22
C ARG A 300 9.13 4.39 -21.00
N GLY A 301 9.92 3.37 -21.37
CA GLY A 301 11.36 3.34 -21.15
C GLY A 301 11.76 3.04 -19.70
N GLU A 302 10.83 2.53 -18.89
CA GLU A 302 11.06 2.17 -17.49
C GLU A 302 11.78 0.82 -17.42
N SER A 303 12.95 0.77 -16.77
CA SER A 303 13.68 -0.48 -16.59
C SER A 303 13.15 -1.25 -15.38
N LEU A 304 12.55 -2.43 -15.63
CA LEU A 304 12.05 -3.38 -14.63
C LEU A 304 13.10 -3.82 -13.58
N SER A 305 14.39 -3.50 -13.80
CA SER A 305 15.52 -3.90 -12.94
C SER A 305 16.02 -2.82 -11.99
N GLN A 306 15.53 -1.57 -12.08
CA GLN A 306 15.85 -0.55 -11.08
C GLN A 306 15.16 -0.85 -9.74
N GLU A 307 15.90 -0.70 -8.63
CA GLU A 307 15.45 -1.06 -7.27
C GLU A 307 14.25 -0.24 -6.77
N ASN A 308 13.90 0.88 -7.43
CA ASN A 308 12.96 1.88 -6.93
C ASN A 308 11.70 2.07 -7.79
N GLN A 309 11.07 1.02 -8.30
CA GLN A 309 9.75 1.14 -8.94
C GLN A 309 8.65 0.26 -8.32
N PRO A 310 8.28 0.49 -7.05
CA PRO A 310 7.01 -0.02 -6.50
C PRO A 310 5.77 0.58 -7.21
N ARG A 311 5.95 1.60 -8.06
CA ARG A 311 4.87 2.24 -8.84
C ARG A 311 4.22 1.31 -9.86
N LEU A 312 4.98 0.43 -10.52
CA LEU A 312 4.42 -0.53 -11.47
C LEU A 312 3.58 -1.60 -10.76
N LEU A 313 3.96 -1.97 -9.53
CA LEU A 313 3.16 -2.85 -8.69
C LEU A 313 1.86 -2.19 -8.26
N LEU A 314 1.90 -0.89 -7.93
CA LEU A 314 0.71 -0.11 -7.65
C LEU A 314 -0.24 -0.07 -8.85
N GLU A 315 0.26 0.25 -10.04
CA GLU A 315 -0.54 0.25 -11.29
C GLU A 315 -1.15 -1.13 -11.56
N LEU A 316 -0.39 -2.20 -11.32
CA LEU A 316 -0.90 -3.57 -11.43
C LEU A 316 -2.02 -3.85 -10.44
N LEU A 317 -1.86 -3.49 -9.16
CA LEU A 317 -2.89 -3.73 -8.14
C LEU A 317 -4.15 -2.94 -8.40
N GLU A 318 -4.06 -1.66 -8.76
CA GLU A 318 -5.22 -0.84 -9.11
C GLU A 318 -5.99 -1.43 -10.30
N LEU A 319 -5.27 -1.83 -11.35
CA LEU A 319 -5.87 -2.50 -12.51
C LEU A 319 -6.54 -3.83 -12.12
N LEU A 320 -5.94 -4.60 -11.22
CA LEU A 320 -6.49 -5.85 -10.73
C LEU A 320 -7.73 -5.63 -9.86
N PHE A 321 -7.73 -4.62 -8.99
CA PHE A 321 -8.91 -4.27 -8.17
C PHE A 321 -10.10 -3.92 -9.05
N ASP A 322 -9.90 -3.08 -10.09
CA ASP A 322 -10.97 -2.73 -11.01
C ASP A 322 -11.46 -3.95 -11.81
N LYS A 323 -10.55 -4.82 -12.28
CA LYS A 323 -10.93 -6.05 -13.01
C LYS A 323 -11.65 -7.07 -12.11
N PHE A 324 -11.22 -7.25 -10.87
CA PHE A 324 -11.89 -8.14 -9.92
C PHE A 324 -13.25 -7.62 -9.49
N ASN A 325 -13.41 -6.29 -9.32
CA ASN A 325 -14.70 -5.67 -9.12
C ASN A 325 -15.65 -5.89 -10.31
N ALA A 326 -15.15 -5.79 -11.55
CA ALA A 326 -15.94 -6.09 -12.75
C ALA A 326 -16.36 -7.57 -12.83
N VAL A 327 -15.49 -8.51 -12.45
CA VAL A 327 -15.80 -9.94 -12.35
C VAL A 327 -16.86 -10.20 -11.27
N ALA A 328 -16.71 -9.61 -10.08
CA ALA A 328 -17.70 -9.73 -9.00
C ALA A 328 -19.08 -9.20 -9.43
N ALA A 329 -19.13 -8.05 -10.12
CA ALA A 329 -20.37 -7.51 -10.68
C ALA A 329 -21.01 -8.45 -11.72
N ALA A 330 -20.19 -9.07 -12.59
CA ALA A 330 -20.68 -10.04 -13.57
C ALA A 330 -21.24 -11.30 -12.90
N HIS A 331 -20.58 -11.82 -11.87
CA HIS A 331 -21.10 -12.94 -11.06
C HIS A 331 -22.39 -12.58 -10.32
N ALA A 332 -22.54 -11.35 -9.82
CA ALA A 332 -23.79 -10.91 -9.20
C ALA A 332 -24.98 -10.93 -10.18
N VAL A 333 -24.75 -10.54 -11.44
CA VAL A 333 -25.77 -10.63 -12.51
C VAL A 333 -26.11 -12.08 -12.83
N VAL A 334 -25.10 -12.94 -13.01
CA VAL A 334 -25.30 -14.38 -13.27
C VAL A 334 -26.05 -15.06 -12.12
N LEU A 335 -25.67 -14.76 -10.87
CA LEU A 335 -26.34 -15.30 -9.68
C LEU A 335 -27.79 -14.84 -9.60
N GLY A 336 -28.08 -13.57 -9.90
CA GLY A 336 -29.44 -13.05 -9.99
C GLY A 336 -30.29 -13.81 -11.01
N HIS A 337 -29.76 -14.08 -12.20
CA HIS A 337 -30.46 -14.87 -13.23
C HIS A 337 -30.61 -16.35 -12.84
N LEU A 338 -29.60 -16.96 -12.22
CA LEU A 338 -29.68 -18.34 -11.71
C LEU A 338 -30.74 -18.47 -10.61
N GLN A 339 -30.78 -17.54 -9.65
CA GLN A 339 -31.78 -17.51 -8.59
C GLN A 339 -33.20 -17.36 -9.15
N GLN A 340 -33.41 -16.46 -10.12
CA GLN A 340 -34.71 -16.30 -10.77
C GLN A 340 -35.13 -17.56 -11.57
N THR A 341 -34.18 -18.25 -12.19
CA THR A 341 -34.44 -19.47 -12.96
C THR A 341 -34.80 -20.66 -12.06
N VAL A 342 -34.15 -20.78 -10.90
CA VAL A 342 -34.41 -21.84 -9.92
C VAL A 342 -35.68 -21.56 -9.10
N ALA A 343 -35.99 -20.30 -8.79
CA ALA A 343 -37.17 -19.91 -8.00
C ALA A 343 -38.50 -19.89 -8.79
N SER A 344 -38.45 -20.00 -10.12
CA SER A 344 -39.65 -19.92 -10.96
C SER A 344 -40.52 -21.18 -10.79
N PRO A 345 -41.86 -21.05 -10.60
CA PRO A 345 -42.77 -22.18 -10.35
C PRO A 345 -42.90 -23.21 -11.50
N SER A 346 -42.23 -22.96 -12.63
CA SER A 346 -42.13 -23.88 -13.78
C SER A 346 -40.81 -24.66 -13.83
N SER A 347 -40.03 -24.70 -12.74
CA SER A 347 -38.73 -25.38 -12.72
C SER A 347 -38.90 -26.89 -12.95
N LEU A 348 -38.39 -27.40 -14.08
CA LEU A 348 -38.34 -28.82 -14.47
C LEU A 348 -37.40 -29.69 -13.60
N TYR A 349 -37.01 -29.20 -12.41
CA TYR A 349 -36.01 -29.79 -11.54
C TYR A 349 -36.67 -30.32 -10.26
N ASP A 350 -36.57 -31.62 -10.03
CA ASP A 350 -37.18 -32.34 -8.90
C ASP A 350 -36.23 -32.42 -7.67
N GLY A 351 -35.32 -31.45 -7.51
CA GLY A 351 -34.29 -31.48 -6.47
C GLY A 351 -33.76 -30.10 -6.07
N ASP A 352 -33.31 -29.99 -4.82
CA ASP A 352 -32.78 -28.76 -4.22
C ASP A 352 -31.39 -28.44 -4.80
N ILE A 353 -31.31 -27.56 -5.80
CA ILE A 353 -30.06 -27.15 -6.45
C ILE A 353 -29.36 -26.12 -5.55
N LYS A 354 -28.23 -26.49 -4.97
CA LYS A 354 -27.36 -25.54 -4.25
C LYS A 354 -26.61 -24.65 -5.24
N LEU A 355 -26.93 -23.36 -5.23
CA LEU A 355 -26.19 -22.33 -5.96
C LEU A 355 -24.93 -21.92 -5.18
N TYR A 356 -23.95 -21.34 -5.87
CA TYR A 356 -22.80 -20.69 -5.23
C TYR A 356 -23.18 -19.27 -4.78
N ASP A 357 -22.48 -18.74 -3.78
CA ASP A 357 -22.76 -17.41 -3.23
C ASP A 357 -21.71 -16.37 -3.63
N MET A 358 -22.06 -15.09 -3.53
CA MET A 358 -21.09 -14.00 -3.68
C MET A 358 -19.93 -14.10 -2.69
N ALA A 359 -20.15 -14.72 -1.53
CA ALA A 359 -19.10 -15.00 -0.56
C ALA A 359 -18.01 -15.92 -1.15
N ASP A 360 -18.39 -16.96 -1.90
CA ASP A 360 -17.45 -17.88 -2.55
C ASP A 360 -16.57 -17.15 -3.57
N VAL A 361 -17.16 -16.22 -4.33
CA VAL A 361 -16.44 -15.39 -5.31
C VAL A 361 -15.41 -14.50 -4.64
N TRP A 362 -15.79 -13.79 -3.57
CA TRP A 362 -14.89 -12.91 -2.83
C TRP A 362 -13.79 -13.69 -2.09
N VAL A 363 -14.05 -14.90 -1.61
CA VAL A 363 -13.01 -15.77 -1.02
C VAL A 363 -11.97 -16.12 -2.08
N LYS A 364 -12.38 -16.52 -3.28
CA LYS A 364 -11.44 -16.84 -4.37
C LYS A 364 -10.65 -15.65 -4.88
N ILE A 365 -11.25 -14.45 -4.93
CA ILE A 365 -10.53 -13.20 -5.24
C ILE A 365 -9.47 -12.92 -4.18
N GLN A 366 -9.81 -13.09 -2.89
CA GLN A 366 -8.85 -12.93 -1.79
C GLN A 366 -7.70 -13.94 -1.87
N ASP A 367 -7.98 -15.22 -2.12
CA ASP A 367 -6.95 -16.26 -2.25
C ASP A 367 -5.93 -15.92 -3.36
N VAL A 368 -6.42 -15.50 -4.53
CA VAL A 368 -5.55 -15.14 -5.66
C VAL A 368 -4.72 -13.89 -5.36
N LEU A 369 -5.30 -12.89 -4.68
CA LEU A 369 -4.57 -11.70 -4.23
C LEU A 369 -3.52 -12.04 -3.16
N GLN A 370 -3.83 -12.90 -2.20
CA GLN A 370 -2.87 -13.35 -1.18
C GLN A 370 -1.69 -14.08 -1.82
N MET A 371 -1.94 -14.94 -2.81
CA MET A 371 -0.88 -15.62 -3.57
C MET A 371 0.02 -14.61 -4.30
N LEU A 372 -0.56 -13.61 -4.97
CA LEU A 372 0.18 -12.54 -5.64
C LEU A 372 1.04 -11.75 -4.64
N LEU A 373 0.44 -11.30 -3.54
CA LEU A 373 1.14 -10.52 -2.51
C LEU A 373 2.25 -11.33 -1.84
N THR A 374 2.05 -12.62 -1.61
CA THR A 374 3.08 -13.52 -1.04
C THR A 374 4.34 -13.55 -1.90
N GLU A 375 4.19 -13.51 -3.23
CA GLU A 375 5.33 -13.48 -4.16
C GLU A 375 5.99 -12.09 -4.22
N TYR A 376 5.22 -11.00 -4.31
CA TYR A 376 5.76 -9.64 -4.45
C TYR A 376 6.32 -9.03 -3.15
N LEU A 377 5.82 -9.48 -1.99
CA LEU A 377 6.30 -9.08 -0.66
C LEU A 377 7.45 -9.96 -0.15
N ASP A 378 7.92 -10.90 -0.97
CA ASP A 378 8.98 -11.86 -0.70
C ASP A 378 8.85 -12.58 0.67
N MET A 379 7.64 -13.06 0.98
CA MET A 379 7.36 -13.63 2.29
C MET A 379 8.16 -14.92 2.57
N LYS A 380 8.57 -15.64 1.51
CA LYS A 380 9.31 -16.90 1.61
C LYS A 380 10.76 -16.67 2.01
N ASN A 381 11.47 -15.73 1.39
CA ASN A 381 12.87 -15.45 1.73
C ASN A 381 12.99 -14.65 3.04
N THR A 382 11.99 -13.82 3.36
CA THR A 382 12.01 -12.99 4.58
C THR A 382 11.84 -13.84 5.85
N ARG A 383 10.99 -14.88 5.84
CA ARG A 383 10.83 -15.80 7.00
C ARG A 383 12.09 -16.59 7.31
N THR A 384 12.92 -16.91 6.31
CA THR A 384 14.19 -17.62 6.51
C THR A 384 15.31 -16.71 7.02
N ALA A 385 15.21 -15.39 6.84
CA ALA A 385 16.21 -14.43 7.33
C ALA A 385 16.01 -14.06 8.82
N SER A 386 14.82 -14.27 9.38
CA SER A 386 14.44 -13.89 10.75
C SER A 386 14.73 -14.96 11.83
N GLU A 387 15.14 -16.18 11.47
CA GLU A 387 15.63 -17.16 12.44
C GLU A 387 17.17 -17.17 12.48
N PRO A 388 17.81 -17.15 13.68
CA PRO A 388 19.23 -17.44 13.80
C PRO A 388 19.44 -18.96 13.67
N SER A 389 19.22 -19.50 12.48
CA SER A 389 19.53 -20.90 12.20
C SER A 389 21.03 -21.02 11.94
N ALA A 390 21.75 -21.54 12.95
CA ALA A 390 23.05 -22.18 12.77
C ALA A 390 22.87 -23.45 11.92
N GLN A 391 22.64 -23.28 10.62
CA GLN A 391 22.76 -24.34 9.63
C GLN A 391 23.40 -23.76 8.38
N LEU A 392 24.68 -24.08 8.19
CA LEU A 392 25.35 -23.95 6.91
C LEU A 392 24.60 -24.82 5.89
N SER A 393 23.64 -24.25 5.18
CA SER A 393 23.18 -24.81 3.92
C SER A 393 24.26 -24.52 2.89
N TYR A 394 25.05 -25.54 2.58
CA TYR A 394 25.95 -25.58 1.44
C TYR A 394 25.08 -25.54 0.16
N ALA A 395 24.61 -24.34 -0.21
CA ALA A 395 24.06 -24.11 -1.53
C ALA A 395 25.23 -24.14 -2.51
N SER A 396 25.18 -25.13 -3.41
CA SER A 396 26.15 -25.47 -4.43
C SER A 396 26.43 -24.32 -5.40
N SER A 397 27.30 -23.39 -4.98
CA SER A 397 27.97 -22.43 -5.88
C SER A 397 29.15 -23.10 -6.58
N GLY A 398 28.86 -24.16 -7.34
CA GLY A 398 29.85 -24.99 -8.02
C GLY A 398 30.47 -24.38 -9.28
N ARG A 399 30.30 -23.08 -9.55
CA ARG A 399 30.83 -22.45 -10.78
C ARG A 399 31.88 -21.36 -10.59
N GLU A 400 32.14 -20.88 -9.37
CA GLU A 400 33.07 -19.75 -9.19
C GLU A 400 34.43 -20.11 -8.58
N PHE A 401 34.56 -21.23 -7.87
CA PHE A 401 35.84 -21.62 -7.27
C PHE A 401 36.85 -22.22 -8.28
N ALA A 402 36.36 -22.85 -9.35
CA ALA A 402 37.20 -23.41 -10.42
C ALA A 402 37.82 -22.33 -11.34
N ALA A 403 37.28 -21.11 -11.33
CA ALA A 403 37.77 -20.00 -12.14
C ALA A 403 39.07 -19.38 -11.58
N PHE A 404 39.35 -19.55 -10.29
CA PHE A 404 40.55 -18.99 -9.64
C PHE A 404 41.84 -19.78 -9.91
N PHE A 405 41.74 -21.06 -10.30
CA PHE A 405 42.90 -21.93 -10.59
C PHE A 405 43.09 -22.23 -12.09
N ALA A 406 42.19 -21.75 -12.96
CA ALA A 406 42.33 -21.95 -14.39
C ALA A 406 43.40 -21.00 -14.97
N LYS A 407 44.53 -21.57 -15.43
CA LYS A 407 45.60 -20.86 -16.18
C LYS A 407 45.19 -20.34 -17.57
N LYS A 408 43.89 -20.15 -17.84
CA LYS A 408 43.38 -19.48 -19.04
C LYS A 408 42.53 -18.29 -18.62
N LYS A 409 42.96 -17.08 -19.02
CA LYS A 409 42.19 -15.84 -18.87
C LYS A 409 40.75 -16.08 -19.35
N PRO A 410 39.71 -15.82 -18.53
CA PRO A 410 38.37 -15.76 -19.04
C PRO A 410 38.29 -14.59 -20.04
N GLN A 411 37.81 -14.86 -21.25
CA GLN A 411 37.40 -13.78 -22.15
C GLN A 411 36.36 -12.96 -21.41
N ARG A 412 36.63 -11.65 -21.23
CA ARG A 412 35.59 -10.70 -20.82
C ARG A 412 34.40 -10.90 -21.76
N PRO A 413 33.16 -11.00 -21.27
CA PRO A 413 32.01 -10.87 -22.14
C PRO A 413 32.18 -9.52 -22.84
N LYS A 414 32.20 -9.55 -24.18
CA LYS A 414 32.24 -8.33 -24.97
C LYS A 414 30.96 -7.58 -24.66
N ASN A 415 31.02 -6.57 -23.79
CA ASN A 415 29.97 -5.56 -23.74
C ASN A 415 29.87 -5.00 -25.16
N PRO A 416 28.73 -5.14 -25.86
CA PRO A 416 28.59 -4.53 -27.17
C PRO A 416 28.75 -3.03 -26.97
N LEU A 417 29.73 -2.43 -27.65
CA LEU A 417 30.04 -0.99 -27.57
C LEU A 417 28.87 -0.09 -28.02
N PHE A 418 27.84 -0.70 -28.61
CA PHE A 418 26.61 -0.05 -29.03
C PHE A 418 25.41 -0.83 -28.49
N LYS A 419 24.61 -0.17 -27.65
CA LYS A 419 23.23 -0.56 -27.39
C LYS A 419 22.33 0.37 -28.19
N PHE A 420 21.57 -0.19 -29.13
CA PHE A 420 20.58 0.54 -29.90
C PHE A 420 19.23 0.61 -29.14
N GLU A 421 19.27 1.06 -27.89
CA GLU A 421 18.06 1.28 -27.07
C GLU A 421 17.22 2.48 -27.56
N SER A 422 17.67 3.21 -28.59
CA SER A 422 16.95 4.36 -29.17
C SER A 422 16.88 4.38 -30.71
N SER A 423 17.10 3.25 -31.38
CA SER A 423 16.87 3.14 -32.83
C SER A 423 15.43 2.74 -33.12
N SER A 424 14.70 3.61 -33.81
CA SER A 424 13.35 3.38 -34.33
C SER A 424 13.29 2.36 -35.47
N HIS A 425 14.40 1.75 -35.90
CA HIS A 425 14.46 0.87 -37.09
C HIS A 425 14.99 -0.56 -36.81
N ALA A 426 15.27 -0.90 -35.54
CA ALA A 426 15.64 -2.26 -35.15
C ALA A 426 14.57 -2.81 -34.22
N ILE A 427 13.45 -3.29 -34.78
CA ILE A 427 12.49 -4.08 -34.02
C ILE A 427 13.24 -5.36 -33.60
N SER A 428 13.64 -5.45 -32.33
CA SER A 428 14.18 -6.68 -31.76
C SER A 428 13.23 -7.84 -32.10
N MET A 429 13.74 -9.03 -32.43
CA MET A 429 12.91 -10.23 -32.63
C MET A 429 11.91 -10.44 -31.48
N SER A 430 12.29 -10.08 -30.25
CA SER A 430 11.41 -10.15 -29.09
C SER A 430 10.33 -9.06 -29.05
N ALA A 431 10.50 -7.92 -29.73
CA ALA A 431 9.48 -6.89 -29.93
C ALA A 431 8.49 -7.30 -31.05
N TYR A 432 8.98 -7.87 -32.16
CA TYR A 432 8.14 -8.40 -33.23
C TYR A 432 7.24 -9.56 -32.75
N LEU A 433 7.81 -10.53 -32.02
CA LEU A 433 7.06 -11.64 -31.42
C LEU A 433 6.09 -11.19 -30.31
N ARG A 434 6.30 -10.01 -29.70
CA ARG A 434 5.37 -9.41 -28.74
C ARG A 434 4.20 -8.71 -29.44
N GLU A 435 4.48 -7.96 -30.50
CA GLU A 435 3.45 -7.32 -31.36
C GLU A 435 2.49 -8.38 -31.94
N GLN A 436 3.04 -9.49 -32.45
CA GLN A 436 2.25 -10.60 -32.99
C GLN A 436 1.39 -11.30 -31.92
N ARG A 437 1.90 -11.42 -30.68
CA ARG A 437 1.09 -11.90 -29.54
C ARG A 437 -0.05 -10.95 -29.19
N ARG A 438 0.18 -9.64 -29.26
CA ARG A 438 -0.83 -8.59 -28.97
C ARG A 438 -1.98 -8.61 -29.97
N GLU A 439 -1.69 -8.87 -31.25
CA GLU A 439 -2.70 -9.09 -32.28
C GLU A 439 -3.49 -10.38 -32.07
N LEU A 440 -2.83 -11.47 -31.64
CA LEU A 440 -3.50 -12.75 -31.34
C LEU A 440 -4.47 -12.63 -30.16
N TYR A 441 -4.08 -11.95 -29.07
CA TYR A 441 -4.98 -11.70 -27.94
C TYR A 441 -6.15 -10.76 -28.27
N SER A 442 -5.98 -9.87 -29.25
CA SER A 442 -7.02 -8.91 -29.64
C SER A 442 -8.04 -9.50 -30.61
N ARG A 443 -7.71 -10.56 -31.37
CA ARG A 443 -8.57 -11.10 -32.44
C ARG A 443 -9.37 -12.36 -32.09
N SER A 444 -8.91 -13.26 -31.23
CA SER A 444 -9.64 -14.53 -31.00
C SER A 444 -10.42 -14.59 -29.69
N GLY A 445 -9.85 -14.17 -28.56
CA GLY A 445 -10.45 -14.43 -27.24
C GLY A 445 -10.88 -15.89 -27.03
N GLU A 446 -10.19 -16.82 -27.71
CA GLU A 446 -10.26 -18.25 -27.46
C GLU A 446 -9.38 -18.57 -26.25
N LEU A 447 -9.90 -19.39 -25.34
CA LEU A 447 -9.28 -19.76 -24.06
C LEU A 447 -8.06 -20.68 -24.16
N GLN A 448 -7.43 -20.86 -25.32
CA GLN A 448 -6.32 -21.81 -25.48
C GLN A 448 -4.94 -21.16 -25.38
N GLY A 449 -4.45 -21.08 -24.13
CA GLY A 449 -3.02 -21.13 -23.87
C GLY A 449 -2.51 -22.54 -24.16
N GLY A 450 -2.05 -22.78 -25.38
CA GLY A 450 -1.41 -24.04 -25.75
C GLY A 450 -0.13 -24.30 -24.94
N PRO A 451 0.28 -25.58 -24.78
CA PRO A 451 1.44 -25.99 -23.97
C PRO A 451 2.79 -25.42 -24.45
N ASP A 452 2.85 -24.85 -25.66
CA ASP A 452 4.05 -24.25 -26.25
C ASP A 452 4.38 -22.84 -25.74
N ASP A 453 3.49 -22.17 -25.00
CA ASP A 453 3.82 -20.88 -24.34
C ASP A 453 4.85 -21.06 -23.19
N SER A 454 5.12 -22.31 -22.81
CA SER A 454 6.11 -22.71 -21.79
C SER A 454 7.55 -22.83 -22.31
N LEU A 455 7.75 -22.88 -23.63
CA LEU A 455 8.98 -23.41 -24.21
C LEU A 455 10.02 -22.36 -24.67
N ILE A 456 9.68 -21.06 -24.68
CA ILE A 456 10.57 -20.03 -25.29
C ILE A 456 11.11 -18.99 -24.29
N GLU A 457 10.48 -18.82 -23.12
CA GLU A 457 11.06 -18.05 -22.01
C GLU A 457 10.85 -18.86 -20.72
N GLY A 458 11.95 -19.30 -20.10
CA GLY A 458 11.93 -20.20 -18.94
C GLY A 458 10.87 -19.79 -17.91
N GLY A 459 10.08 -20.77 -17.47
CA GLY A 459 8.85 -20.64 -16.68
C GLY A 459 8.97 -20.00 -15.29
N GLY A 460 9.53 -18.80 -15.21
CA GLY A 460 9.41 -17.89 -14.08
C GLY A 460 8.22 -16.94 -14.28
N SER A 461 7.45 -16.71 -13.21
CA SER A 461 6.45 -15.63 -13.17
C SER A 461 7.13 -14.30 -13.56
N LYS A 462 6.60 -13.60 -14.57
CA LYS A 462 7.12 -12.28 -14.94
C LYS A 462 6.72 -11.29 -13.85
N PHE A 463 7.68 -10.77 -13.11
CA PHE A 463 7.42 -9.75 -12.10
C PHE A 463 7.51 -8.34 -12.71
N VAL A 464 6.60 -7.44 -12.32
CA VAL A 464 6.65 -6.02 -12.72
C VAL A 464 7.66 -5.21 -11.90
N CYS A 465 8.07 -5.72 -10.74
CA CYS A 465 9.10 -5.14 -9.88
C CYS A 465 9.82 -6.27 -9.13
N LYS A 466 11.00 -5.99 -8.58
CA LYS A 466 11.69 -6.98 -7.73
C LYS A 466 10.85 -7.27 -6.47
N PRO A 467 10.67 -8.54 -6.08
CA PRO A 467 10.11 -8.90 -4.79
C PRO A 467 10.89 -8.24 -3.64
N SER A 468 10.19 -7.57 -2.73
CA SER A 468 10.79 -6.88 -1.59
C SER A 468 9.74 -6.57 -0.53
N ALA A 469 10.12 -6.65 0.74
CA ALA A 469 9.25 -6.29 1.83
C ALA A 469 8.86 -4.80 1.81
N ARG A 470 9.74 -3.92 1.31
CA ARG A 470 9.47 -2.47 1.19
C ARG A 470 8.37 -2.14 0.18
N ASN A 471 7.99 -3.06 -0.70
CA ASN A 471 6.88 -2.86 -1.64
C ASN A 471 5.55 -2.58 -0.91
N ILE A 472 5.41 -3.02 0.35
CA ILE A 472 4.22 -2.76 1.17
C ILE A 472 3.93 -1.27 1.34
N THR A 473 4.96 -0.43 1.42
CA THR A 473 4.85 1.02 1.68
C THR A 473 3.99 1.75 0.65
N VAL A 474 4.06 1.34 -0.63
CA VAL A 474 3.33 1.99 -1.72
C VAL A 474 1.94 1.39 -1.91
N ILE A 475 1.77 0.10 -1.62
CA ILE A 475 0.52 -0.62 -1.90
C ILE A 475 -0.45 -0.66 -0.71
N PHE A 476 0.01 -0.30 0.50
CA PHE A 476 -0.76 -0.44 1.73
C PHE A 476 -2.12 0.28 1.68
N HIS A 477 -2.14 1.58 1.40
CA HIS A 477 -3.40 2.35 1.39
C HIS A 477 -4.39 1.88 0.31
N PRO A 478 -4.00 1.66 -0.96
CA PRO A 478 -4.88 1.09 -1.98
C PRO A 478 -5.42 -0.29 -1.60
N LEU A 479 -4.57 -1.17 -1.08
CA LEU A 479 -4.97 -2.51 -0.64
C LEU A 479 -5.96 -2.43 0.53
N LEU A 480 -5.77 -1.51 1.47
CA LEU A 480 -6.67 -1.30 2.60
C LEU A 480 -8.06 -0.84 2.15
N ARG A 481 -8.13 0.06 1.17
CA ARG A 481 -9.40 0.50 0.58
C ARG A 481 -10.13 -0.64 -0.10
N PHE A 482 -9.42 -1.47 -0.88
CA PHE A 482 -10.02 -2.63 -1.52
C PHE A 482 -10.51 -3.69 -0.51
N ILE A 483 -9.76 -3.90 0.58
CA ILE A 483 -10.20 -4.76 1.69
C ILE A 483 -11.51 -4.26 2.31
N GLN A 484 -11.66 -2.94 2.51
CA GLN A 484 -12.91 -2.35 3.03
C GLN A 484 -14.09 -2.56 2.07
N GLU A 485 -13.86 -2.49 0.75
CA GLU A 485 -14.88 -2.80 -0.26
C GLU A 485 -15.35 -4.27 -0.15
N ILE A 486 -14.42 -5.21 0.02
CA ILE A 486 -14.74 -6.64 0.22
C ILE A 486 -15.53 -6.85 1.52
N GLU A 487 -15.10 -6.25 2.63
CA GLU A 487 -15.76 -6.39 3.93
C GLU A 487 -17.19 -5.85 3.89
N HIS A 488 -17.40 -4.71 3.21
CA HIS A 488 -18.72 -4.14 2.96
C HIS A 488 -19.58 -5.07 2.07
N ALA A 489 -19.02 -5.64 1.00
CA ALA A 489 -19.74 -6.56 0.12
C ALA A 489 -20.14 -7.87 0.80
N LEU A 490 -19.35 -8.34 1.78
CA LEU A 490 -19.65 -9.52 2.59
C LEU A 490 -20.57 -9.24 3.79
N GLY A 491 -20.93 -7.99 4.04
CA GLY A 491 -21.73 -7.60 5.22
C GLY A 491 -21.03 -7.88 6.55
N LEU A 492 -19.69 -7.91 6.57
CA LEU A 492 -18.92 -8.12 7.78
C LEU A 492 -19.00 -6.86 8.65
N GLY A 493 -19.47 -7.02 9.90
CA GLY A 493 -19.45 -5.93 10.88
C GLY A 493 -18.01 -5.53 11.26
N PRO A 494 -17.81 -4.38 11.93
CA PRO A 494 -16.49 -3.80 12.22
C PRO A 494 -15.56 -4.69 13.07
N THR A 495 -16.07 -5.79 13.63
CA THR A 495 -15.31 -6.74 14.46
C THR A 495 -14.86 -8.00 13.73
N LYS A 496 -15.41 -8.32 12.55
CA LYS A 496 -15.02 -9.49 11.76
C LYS A 496 -14.16 -9.04 10.58
N GLN A 497 -12.89 -9.44 10.61
CA GLN A 497 -11.93 -9.13 9.55
C GLN A 497 -12.02 -10.18 8.43
N CYS A 498 -11.85 -9.76 7.18
CA CYS A 498 -11.74 -10.72 6.09
C CYS A 498 -10.35 -11.42 6.10
N PRO A 499 -10.22 -12.63 5.51
CA PRO A 499 -8.95 -13.35 5.45
C PRO A 499 -7.78 -12.52 4.88
N LEU A 500 -8.04 -11.65 3.90
CA LEU A 500 -7.02 -10.76 3.34
C LEU A 500 -6.54 -9.69 4.34
N ARG A 501 -7.43 -9.18 5.21
CA ARG A 501 -7.08 -8.26 6.30
C ARG A 501 -6.24 -8.94 7.37
N GLU A 502 -6.58 -10.18 7.73
CA GLU A 502 -5.81 -11.00 8.67
C GLU A 502 -4.41 -11.29 8.13
N PHE A 503 -4.31 -11.70 6.86
CA PHE A 503 -3.03 -11.92 6.16
C PHE A 503 -2.16 -10.65 6.18
N LEU A 504 -2.72 -9.50 5.79
CA LEU A 504 -2.01 -8.23 5.78
C LEU A 504 -1.51 -7.84 7.17
N THR A 505 -2.36 -8.00 8.19
CA THR A 505 -2.03 -7.69 9.57
C THR A 505 -0.92 -8.60 10.10
N MET A 506 -0.99 -9.90 9.81
CA MET A 506 0.04 -10.87 10.19
C MET A 506 1.38 -10.55 9.51
N TYR A 507 1.36 -10.25 8.22
CA TYR A 507 2.56 -9.89 7.47
C TYR A 507 3.24 -8.63 8.05
N ILE A 508 2.47 -7.56 8.27
CA ILE A 508 3.02 -6.31 8.77
C ILE A 508 3.60 -6.51 10.18
N LYS A 509 2.80 -7.06 11.11
CA LYS A 509 3.21 -7.20 12.51
C LYS A 509 4.37 -8.18 12.71
N ASN A 510 4.31 -9.35 12.07
CA ASN A 510 5.23 -10.45 12.39
C ASN A 510 6.45 -10.52 11.46
N ILE A 511 6.37 -9.92 10.28
CA ILE A 511 7.44 -10.02 9.27
C ILE A 511 8.03 -8.63 9.00
N PHE A 512 7.25 -7.69 8.49
CA PHE A 512 7.76 -6.39 8.05
C PHE A 512 8.36 -5.57 9.20
N LEU A 513 7.63 -5.41 10.31
CA LEU A 513 8.11 -4.63 11.45
C LEU A 513 9.36 -5.24 12.09
N ASN A 514 9.43 -6.57 12.19
CA ASN A 514 10.61 -7.27 12.70
C ASN A 514 11.83 -7.11 11.78
N GLN A 515 11.61 -7.11 10.45
CA GLN A 515 12.67 -6.86 9.49
C GLN A 515 13.18 -5.41 9.60
N VAL A 516 12.28 -4.43 9.66
CA VAL A 516 12.64 -3.01 9.84
C VAL A 516 13.45 -2.82 11.12
N LEU A 517 13.01 -3.42 12.23
CA LEU A 517 13.75 -3.42 13.50
C LEU A 517 15.15 -4.02 13.35
N ALA A 518 15.30 -5.16 12.68
CA ALA A 518 16.58 -5.84 12.50
C ALA A 518 17.55 -5.01 11.63
N GLU A 519 17.06 -4.43 10.52
CA GLU A 519 17.85 -3.55 9.64
C GLU A 519 18.36 -2.33 10.41
N ILE A 520 17.47 -1.66 11.15
CA ILE A 520 17.79 -0.47 11.94
C ILE A 520 18.77 -0.80 13.08
N ASN A 521 18.53 -1.88 13.81
CA ASN A 521 19.43 -2.31 14.89
C ASN A 521 20.83 -2.57 14.35
N LYS A 522 20.94 -3.22 13.18
CA LYS A 522 22.23 -3.48 12.55
C LYS A 522 22.96 -2.18 12.15
N GLU A 523 22.25 -1.19 11.61
CA GLU A 523 22.83 0.10 11.22
C GLU A 523 23.30 0.91 12.44
N ILE A 524 22.49 1.00 13.50
CA ILE A 524 22.83 1.70 14.74
C ILE A 524 23.97 1.00 15.48
N GLU A 525 23.88 -0.32 15.68
CA GLU A 525 24.92 -1.09 16.38
C GLU A 525 26.28 -1.01 15.69
N GLY A 526 26.29 -0.94 14.34
CA GLY A 526 27.51 -0.78 13.57
C GLY A 526 28.30 0.49 13.91
N VAL A 527 27.64 1.52 14.44
CA VAL A 527 28.28 2.81 14.76
C VAL A 527 28.35 3.07 16.27
N THR A 528 27.41 2.56 17.07
CA THR A 528 27.46 2.70 18.54
C THR A 528 28.43 1.73 19.21
N LYS A 529 28.66 0.54 18.62
CA LYS A 529 29.62 -0.46 19.14
C LYS A 529 31.02 -0.33 18.53
N ALA A 530 31.26 0.69 17.70
CA ALA A 530 32.58 0.99 17.16
C ALA A 530 33.57 1.34 18.30
N SER A 531 34.87 1.15 18.07
CA SER A 531 35.90 1.60 19.03
C SER A 531 35.89 3.13 19.08
N ASP A 532 35.65 3.69 20.26
CA ASP A 532 35.57 5.13 20.54
C ASP A 532 34.55 5.90 19.64
N PRO A 533 33.23 5.64 19.79
CA PRO A 533 32.18 6.21 18.94
C PRO A 533 32.12 7.75 18.96
N LEU A 534 32.59 8.37 20.04
CA LEU A 534 32.57 9.83 20.21
C LEU A 534 33.66 10.55 19.40
N LYS A 535 34.63 9.82 18.83
CA LYS A 535 35.69 10.39 17.99
C LYS A 535 35.42 10.24 16.49
N ILE A 536 34.37 9.51 16.11
CA ILE A 536 33.99 9.31 14.71
C ILE A 536 33.01 10.40 14.28
N LEU A 537 33.49 11.28 13.39
CA LEU A 537 32.73 12.42 12.88
C LEU A 537 32.09 12.13 11.52
N ALA A 538 30.98 12.78 11.24
CA ALA A 538 30.33 12.73 9.94
C ALA A 538 31.22 13.33 8.84
N ASN A 539 31.17 12.74 7.65
CA ASN A 539 31.97 13.20 6.51
C ASN A 539 31.49 14.58 6.00
N ALA A 540 32.39 15.29 5.31
CA ALA A 540 32.13 16.66 4.83
C ALA A 540 30.91 16.77 3.90
N ASP A 541 30.65 15.75 3.08
CA ASP A 541 29.50 15.73 2.16
C ASP A 541 28.18 15.66 2.92
N THR A 542 28.08 14.81 3.95
CA THR A 542 26.88 14.71 4.81
C THR A 542 26.65 16.01 5.55
N MET A 543 27.71 16.61 6.10
CA MET A 543 27.64 17.91 6.78
C MET A 543 27.08 19.02 5.88
N LYS A 544 27.51 19.05 4.61
CA LYS A 544 27.02 20.01 3.61
C LYS A 544 25.55 19.77 3.26
N MET A 545 25.12 18.52 3.11
CA MET A 545 23.70 18.19 2.85
C MET A 545 22.80 18.58 4.02
N LEU A 546 23.28 18.43 5.26
CA LEU A 546 22.51 18.78 6.47
C LEU A 546 22.51 20.30 6.77
N GLY A 547 23.32 21.10 6.06
CA GLY A 547 23.43 22.55 6.26
C GLY A 547 24.11 22.94 7.58
N VAL A 548 24.93 22.06 8.16
CA VAL A 548 25.55 22.26 9.48
C VAL A 548 26.99 22.73 9.33
N GLN A 549 27.39 23.73 10.11
CA GLN A 549 28.73 24.36 10.01
C GLN A 549 29.79 23.76 10.94
N ARG A 550 29.41 22.90 11.89
CA ARG A 550 30.30 22.31 12.90
C ARG A 550 30.15 20.80 12.95
N PRO A 551 31.25 20.05 13.14
CA PRO A 551 31.26 18.60 13.00
C PRO A 551 30.27 17.92 13.95
N LEU A 552 29.48 17.00 13.42
CA LEU A 552 28.58 16.14 14.19
C LEU A 552 29.16 14.73 14.32
N LEU A 553 28.78 14.02 15.37
CA LEU A 553 29.08 12.61 15.55
C LEU A 553 28.35 11.78 14.49
N GLN A 554 29.04 10.83 13.88
CA GLN A 554 28.46 9.93 12.88
C GLN A 554 27.31 9.11 13.48
N SER A 555 27.41 8.72 14.76
CA SER A 555 26.36 7.99 15.47
C SER A 555 25.07 8.80 15.59
N THR A 556 25.16 10.09 15.88
CA THR A 556 23.99 10.98 15.99
C THR A 556 23.29 11.14 14.65
N VAL A 557 24.04 11.34 13.57
CA VAL A 557 23.49 11.51 12.22
C VAL A 557 22.75 10.27 11.76
N ILE A 558 23.29 9.08 12.04
CA ILE A 558 22.60 7.82 11.70
C ILE A 558 21.33 7.65 12.51
N VAL A 559 21.36 7.91 13.82
CA VAL A 559 20.15 7.84 14.66
C VAL A 559 19.07 8.81 14.17
N GLU A 560 19.44 10.04 13.82
CA GLU A 560 18.49 11.01 13.27
C GLU A 560 17.89 10.54 11.94
N LYS A 561 18.73 10.04 11.03
CA LYS A 561 18.27 9.45 9.77
C LYS A 561 17.32 8.28 10.00
N THR A 562 17.65 7.37 10.92
CA THR A 562 16.78 6.26 11.31
C THR A 562 15.43 6.76 11.83
N VAL A 563 15.42 7.79 12.67
CA VAL A 563 14.18 8.39 13.17
C VAL A 563 13.36 8.95 12.00
N GLN A 564 13.98 9.64 11.06
CA GLN A 564 13.29 10.16 9.87
C GLN A 564 12.75 9.04 8.97
N ASP A 565 13.52 7.97 8.76
CA ASP A 565 13.09 6.81 7.97
C ASP A 565 11.90 6.09 8.64
N LEU A 566 11.91 5.94 9.97
CA LEU A 566 10.78 5.40 10.75
C LEU A 566 9.54 6.31 10.68
N MET A 567 9.73 7.63 10.73
CA MET A 567 8.63 8.60 10.57
C MET A 567 8.02 8.53 9.16
N ASN A 568 8.84 8.36 8.11
CA ASN A 568 8.35 8.16 6.76
C ASN A 568 7.53 6.86 6.65
N LEU A 569 8.02 5.75 7.22
CA LEU A 569 7.29 4.47 7.26
C LEU A 569 5.98 4.56 8.07
N MET A 570 5.97 5.37 9.13
CA MET A 570 4.77 5.68 9.91
C MET A 570 3.71 6.38 9.05
N HIS A 571 4.11 7.28 8.16
CA HIS A 571 3.19 7.89 7.19
C HIS A 571 2.68 6.88 6.16
N ASP A 572 3.56 6.04 5.60
CA ASP A 572 3.18 5.02 4.60
C ASP A 572 2.23 3.95 5.17
N LEU A 573 2.35 3.63 6.47
CA LEU A 573 1.56 2.62 7.18
C LEU A 573 0.84 3.26 8.38
N SER A 574 0.01 4.27 8.13
CA SER A 574 -0.61 5.10 9.18
C SER A 574 -1.40 4.34 10.26
N ALA A 575 -1.97 3.17 9.93
CA ALA A 575 -2.68 2.32 10.89
C ALA A 575 -1.76 1.67 11.96
N TYR A 576 -0.44 1.72 11.76
CA TYR A 576 0.58 1.16 12.65
C TYR A 576 1.46 2.26 13.27
N SER A 577 0.99 3.51 13.27
CA SER A 577 1.76 4.68 13.71
C SER A 577 2.35 4.53 15.11
N ASP A 578 1.56 4.07 16.08
CA ASP A 578 2.01 3.82 17.45
C ASP A 578 3.17 2.81 17.52
N GLN A 579 3.20 1.80 16.65
CA GLN A 579 4.27 0.81 16.66
C GLN A 579 5.58 1.44 16.18
N PHE A 580 5.55 2.21 15.08
CA PHE A 580 6.73 2.93 14.59
C PHE A 580 7.23 4.00 15.58
N LEU A 581 6.31 4.75 16.21
CA LEU A 581 6.69 5.75 17.20
C LEU A 581 7.28 5.10 18.47
N ASN A 582 6.76 3.95 18.89
CA ASN A 582 7.39 3.18 19.97
C ASN A 582 8.80 2.70 19.58
N MET A 583 9.02 2.30 18.32
CA MET A 583 10.38 1.99 17.84
C MET A 583 11.29 3.22 17.92
N VAL A 584 10.79 4.40 17.52
CA VAL A 584 11.53 5.68 17.66
C VAL A 584 11.88 5.94 19.13
N CYS A 585 10.93 5.80 20.06
CA CYS A 585 11.18 5.93 21.50
C CYS A 585 12.29 4.99 21.97
N VAL A 586 12.23 3.71 21.61
CA VAL A 586 13.23 2.72 21.99
C VAL A 586 14.60 3.08 21.41
N LYS A 587 14.70 3.41 20.13
CA LYS A 587 15.99 3.74 19.50
C LYS A 587 16.61 5.01 20.07
N LEU A 588 15.80 6.03 20.36
CA LEU A 588 16.28 7.25 21.02
C LEU A 588 16.71 6.97 22.47
N GLN A 589 15.99 6.11 23.20
CA GLN A 589 16.36 5.70 24.55
C GLN A 589 17.68 4.90 24.56
N ASP A 590 17.85 3.92 23.67
CA ASP A 590 19.10 3.16 23.50
C ASP A 590 20.27 4.09 23.20
N TYR A 591 20.05 5.08 22.32
CA TYR A 591 21.07 6.06 21.97
C TYR A 591 21.42 6.99 23.14
N LYS A 592 20.42 7.43 23.90
CA LYS A 592 20.61 8.19 25.15
C LYS A 592 21.47 7.42 26.13
N GLU A 593 21.21 6.14 26.34
CA GLU A 593 22.02 5.30 27.24
C GLU A 593 23.46 5.16 26.77
N THR A 594 23.65 4.99 25.46
CA THR A 594 24.98 4.98 24.82
C THR A 594 25.72 6.29 25.07
N CYS A 595 25.06 7.43 24.87
CA CYS A 595 25.63 8.76 25.10
C CYS A 595 26.00 8.96 26.57
N ILE A 596 25.14 8.57 27.51
CA ILE A 596 25.43 8.68 28.94
C ILE A 596 26.63 7.80 29.32
N ALA A 597 26.72 6.58 28.82
CA ALA A 597 27.86 5.69 29.07
C ALA A 597 29.17 6.30 28.55
N ALA A 598 29.13 6.85 27.33
CA ALA A 598 30.29 7.48 26.71
C ALA A 598 30.72 8.77 27.45
N TYR A 599 29.77 9.61 27.88
CA TYR A 599 30.05 10.76 28.74
C TYR A 599 30.70 10.34 30.07
N ARG A 600 30.17 9.30 30.73
CA ARG A 600 30.76 8.80 31.99
C ARG A 600 32.18 8.29 31.79
N SER A 601 32.47 7.64 30.66
CA SER A 601 33.82 7.15 30.34
C SER A 601 34.85 8.27 30.26
N ILE A 602 34.44 9.49 29.89
CA ILE A 602 35.32 10.67 29.87
C ILE A 602 35.33 11.37 31.24
N ALA A 603 34.16 11.55 31.84
CA ALA A 603 33.96 12.37 33.04
C ALA A 603 34.35 11.68 34.36
N GLN A 604 34.71 10.39 34.36
CA GLN A 604 35.07 9.62 35.55
C GLN A 604 36.53 9.14 35.49
N SER A 605 37.26 9.31 36.59
CA SER A 605 38.59 8.75 36.83
C SER A 605 38.58 8.03 38.17
N ASP A 606 39.02 6.77 38.21
CA ASP A 606 39.05 5.93 39.43
C ASP A 606 37.75 5.94 40.24
N GLU A 607 36.62 5.71 39.56
CA GLU A 607 35.24 5.67 40.11
C GLU A 607 34.70 7.01 40.66
N LYS A 608 35.50 8.08 40.65
CA LYS A 608 35.07 9.43 41.03
C LYS A 608 34.91 10.32 39.80
N LEU A 609 33.94 11.23 39.84
CA LEU A 609 33.83 12.27 38.83
C LEU A 609 35.00 13.24 38.94
N VAL A 610 35.53 13.68 37.81
CA VAL A 610 36.43 14.84 37.77
C VAL A 610 35.72 16.07 38.34
N ILE A 611 36.48 17.05 38.85
CA ILE A 611 35.91 18.18 39.59
C ILE A 611 34.89 18.94 38.74
N SER A 612 35.20 19.22 37.47
CA SER A 612 34.31 19.90 36.54
C SER A 612 32.98 19.15 36.33
N ALA A 613 33.03 17.83 36.18
CA ALA A 613 31.85 16.98 36.02
C ALA A 613 31.03 16.83 37.29
N SER A 614 31.68 16.90 38.46
CA SER A 614 31.02 16.96 39.76
C SER A 614 30.29 18.29 39.94
N TRP A 615 30.94 19.41 39.66
CA TRP A 615 30.34 20.75 39.70
C TRP A 615 29.21 20.91 38.68
N ALA A 616 29.35 20.36 37.47
CA ALA A 616 28.27 20.35 36.47
C ALA A 616 27.13 19.36 36.82
N LYS A 617 27.31 18.48 37.81
CA LYS A 617 26.22 17.65 38.37
C LYS A 617 25.47 18.37 39.48
N ASP A 618 26.12 19.31 40.15
CA ASP A 618 25.54 20.07 41.25
C ASP A 618 24.45 21.00 40.71
N ASP A 619 23.21 20.80 41.18
CA ASP A 619 22.06 21.54 40.71
C ASP A 619 22.12 23.03 41.07
N ASP A 620 22.77 23.39 42.18
CA ASP A 620 22.89 24.78 42.62
C ASP A 620 23.94 25.53 41.80
N ILE A 621 25.10 24.91 41.55
CA ILE A 621 26.11 25.48 40.64
C ILE A 621 25.55 25.57 39.23
N THR A 622 24.90 24.51 38.73
CA THR A 622 24.31 24.50 37.38
C THR A 622 23.23 25.57 37.24
N ARG A 623 22.33 25.70 38.22
CA ARG A 623 21.29 26.74 38.21
C ARG A 623 21.90 28.14 38.27
N LEU A 624 22.94 28.35 39.08
CA LEU A 624 23.68 29.61 39.12
C LEU A 624 24.25 29.95 37.74
N LEU A 625 25.07 29.07 37.16
CA LEU A 625 25.73 29.31 35.88
C LEU A 625 24.70 29.56 34.76
N LYS A 626 23.63 28.76 34.70
CA LYS A 626 22.56 28.94 33.71
C LYS A 626 21.74 30.22 33.91
N SER A 627 21.73 30.79 35.13
CA SER A 627 21.05 32.06 35.41
C SER A 627 21.89 33.29 35.06
N LEU A 628 23.20 33.12 34.82
CA LEU A 628 24.09 34.24 34.52
C LEU A 628 23.83 34.77 33.09
N PRO A 629 23.97 36.09 32.86
CA PRO A 629 23.73 36.69 31.55
C PRO A 629 24.56 36.10 30.41
N ASN A 630 25.80 35.68 30.68
CA ASN A 630 26.70 35.06 29.69
C ASN A 630 26.16 33.73 29.16
N TRP A 631 25.54 32.88 30.01
CA TRP A 631 24.87 31.66 29.56
C TRP A 631 23.63 31.97 28.68
N VAL A 632 22.79 32.90 29.13
CA VAL A 632 21.57 33.30 28.41
C VAL A 632 21.91 33.89 27.04
N ASN A 633 22.95 34.72 26.96
CA ASN A 633 23.45 35.30 25.73
C ASN A 633 24.07 34.27 24.79
N MET A 634 24.70 33.23 25.34
CA MET A 634 25.22 32.10 24.55
C MET A 634 24.07 31.25 23.98
N ALA A 635 23.03 30.97 24.75
CA ALA A 635 21.90 30.15 24.32
C ALA A 635 21.01 30.80 23.22
N GLN A 636 21.21 32.09 22.91
CA GLN A 636 20.47 32.81 21.86
C GLN A 636 21.40 33.21 20.70
N PRO A 637 21.08 32.86 19.43
CA PRO A 637 21.88 33.28 18.28
C PRO A 637 21.96 34.81 18.17
N LYS A 638 23.18 35.36 18.13
CA LYS A 638 23.55 36.81 18.20
C LYS A 638 22.91 37.78 17.18
N GLN A 639 21.95 37.40 16.35
CA GLN A 639 21.47 38.25 15.25
C GLN A 639 20.62 39.48 15.65
N LEU A 640 20.36 39.78 16.93
CA LEU A 640 19.30 40.75 17.29
C LEU A 640 19.55 41.75 18.42
N ARG A 641 20.79 42.07 18.86
CA ARG A 641 20.96 43.16 19.86
C ARG A 641 22.13 44.12 19.62
N PRO A 642 21.91 45.44 19.75
CA PRO A 642 22.99 46.42 19.92
C PRO A 642 23.59 46.32 21.34
N LYS A 643 24.92 46.22 21.44
CA LYS A 643 25.68 46.26 22.71
C LYS A 643 25.32 47.54 23.49
N ARG A 644 24.81 47.40 24.72
CA ARG A 644 24.65 48.52 25.67
C ARG A 644 25.77 48.45 26.72
N GLU A 645 26.33 49.59 27.10
CA GLU A 645 27.40 49.67 28.13
C GLU A 645 26.96 49.09 29.48
N GLU A 646 25.67 49.21 29.84
CA GLU A 646 25.10 48.61 31.04
C GLU A 646 25.21 47.07 31.06
N GLU A 647 25.21 46.39 29.90
CA GLU A 647 25.34 44.93 29.81
C GLU A 647 26.75 44.46 30.21
N GLU A 648 27.79 45.27 29.99
CA GLU A 648 29.18 44.90 30.31
C GLU A 648 29.41 44.87 31.83
N ASP A 649 28.77 45.78 32.58
CA ASP A 649 28.81 45.79 34.04
C ASP A 649 28.08 44.58 34.66
N PHE A 650 26.93 44.19 34.10
CA PHE A 650 26.21 42.98 34.53
C PHE A 650 27.02 41.71 34.25
N ILE A 651 27.70 41.64 33.10
CA ILE A 651 28.57 40.51 32.74
C ILE A 651 29.79 40.45 33.67
N ARG A 652 30.43 41.58 33.99
CA ARG A 652 31.54 41.60 34.94
C ARG A 652 31.10 41.17 36.34
N ALA A 653 29.94 41.61 36.81
CA ALA A 653 29.37 41.14 38.09
C ALA A 653 29.07 39.64 38.08
N ALA A 654 28.64 39.08 36.94
CA ALA A 654 28.44 37.64 36.77
C ALA A 654 29.74 36.85 36.90
N PHE A 655 30.84 37.30 36.28
CA PHE A 655 32.16 36.68 36.41
C PHE A 655 32.68 36.70 37.85
N GLY A 656 32.44 37.79 38.57
CA GLY A 656 32.77 37.89 39.99
C GLY A 656 32.02 36.86 40.84
N LYS A 657 30.71 36.77 40.66
CA LYS A 657 29.86 35.81 41.38
C LYS A 657 30.24 34.35 41.07
N GLU A 658 30.53 34.06 39.81
CA GLU A 658 31.04 32.75 39.40
C GLU A 658 32.36 32.42 40.12
N SER A 659 33.34 33.32 40.02
CA SER A 659 34.68 33.10 40.58
C SER A 659 34.64 32.92 42.10
N GLU A 660 33.82 33.70 42.79
CA GLU A 660 33.58 33.59 44.24
C GLU A 660 33.06 32.19 44.61
N VAL A 661 32.05 31.68 43.89
CA VAL A 661 31.46 30.36 44.16
C VAL A 661 32.44 29.23 43.88
N LEU A 662 33.20 29.31 42.78
CA LEU A 662 34.17 28.27 42.43
C LEU A 662 35.36 28.23 43.40
N ILE A 663 35.89 29.40 43.78
CA ILE A 663 36.96 29.52 44.78
C ILE A 663 36.46 29.02 46.14
N GLY A 664 35.26 29.43 46.55
CA GLY A 664 34.64 29.01 47.81
C GLY A 664 34.41 27.51 47.90
N ASN A 665 33.90 26.88 46.83
CA ASN A 665 33.65 25.44 46.76
C ASN A 665 34.91 24.60 46.75
N LEU A 666 35.99 25.07 46.10
CA LEU A 666 37.28 24.37 46.11
C LEU A 666 37.94 24.45 47.49
N GLY A 667 37.85 25.60 48.15
CA GLY A 667 38.50 25.89 49.41
C GLY A 667 40.02 25.81 49.30
N ASP A 668 40.67 25.30 50.35
CA ASP A 668 42.14 25.30 50.47
C ASP A 668 42.84 24.10 49.79
N LYS A 669 42.11 23.30 49.02
CA LYS A 669 42.60 22.03 48.47
C LYS A 669 43.46 22.23 47.22
N LEU A 670 44.50 21.40 47.09
CA LEU A 670 45.26 21.28 45.84
C LEU A 670 44.59 20.23 44.95
N ILE A 671 44.41 20.57 43.67
CA ILE A 671 43.78 19.67 42.70
C ILE A 671 44.84 18.70 42.16
N PRO A 672 44.69 17.38 42.36
CA PRO A 672 45.59 16.39 41.80
C PRO A 672 45.37 16.23 40.28
N GLN A 673 46.40 15.77 39.56
CA GLN A 673 46.36 15.60 38.10
C GLN A 673 45.32 14.57 37.60
N GLN A 674 44.83 13.71 38.49
CA GLN A 674 43.87 12.64 38.21
C GLN A 674 42.41 13.13 38.35
N GLU A 675 42.20 14.35 38.86
CA GLU A 675 40.87 14.96 39.00
C GLU A 675 40.57 16.00 37.89
N ILE A 676 41.43 16.08 36.87
CA ILE A 676 41.30 16.97 35.70
C ILE A 676 41.30 16.17 34.39
N LEU A 677 40.62 16.67 33.37
CA LEU A 677 40.58 16.11 32.02
C LEU A 677 41.82 16.57 31.23
N ARG A 678 42.81 15.68 31.12
CA ARG A 678 44.11 15.97 30.49
C ARG A 678 44.14 15.73 28.99
N ASP A 679 43.34 14.79 28.49
CA ASP A 679 43.34 14.46 27.07
C ASP A 679 42.48 15.48 26.31
N VAL A 680 43.15 16.31 25.51
CA VAL A 680 42.51 17.29 24.62
C VAL A 680 41.56 16.59 23.63
N SER A 681 41.85 15.34 23.26
CA SER A 681 40.95 14.55 22.41
C SER A 681 39.62 14.25 23.09
N ASP A 682 39.60 14.08 24.41
CA ASP A 682 38.38 13.80 25.17
C ASP A 682 37.56 15.09 25.38
N LEU A 683 38.23 16.23 25.58
CA LEU A 683 37.58 17.54 25.55
C LEU A 683 36.94 17.81 24.18
N LYS A 684 37.68 17.52 23.10
CA LYS A 684 37.15 17.62 21.73
C LYS A 684 35.95 16.71 21.52
N ALA A 685 35.98 15.48 22.05
CA ALA A 685 34.86 14.55 21.98
C ALA A 685 33.62 15.10 22.72
N LEU A 686 33.78 15.67 23.92
CA LEU A 686 32.69 16.34 24.66
C LEU A 686 32.12 17.55 23.90
N ALA A 687 32.97 18.32 23.21
CA ALA A 687 32.54 19.45 22.40
C ALA A 687 31.71 19.00 21.17
N ASN A 688 32.16 17.98 20.46
CA ASN A 688 31.40 17.40 19.34
C ASN A 688 30.09 16.76 19.82
N MET A 689 30.11 16.11 20.99
CA MET A 689 28.93 15.54 21.62
C MET A 689 27.91 16.62 21.98
N HIS A 690 28.35 17.77 22.49
CA HIS A 690 27.48 18.93 22.72
C HIS A 690 26.76 19.38 21.44
N GLU A 691 27.50 19.68 20.36
CA GLU A 691 26.89 20.12 19.09
C GLU A 691 25.94 19.06 18.52
N SER A 692 26.31 17.79 18.63
CA SER A 692 25.51 16.68 18.10
C SER A 692 24.21 16.47 18.86
N LEU A 693 24.25 16.49 20.19
CA LEU A 693 23.06 16.29 21.01
C LEU A 693 22.10 17.47 20.97
N GLU A 694 22.62 18.70 20.91
CA GLU A 694 21.78 19.89 20.70
C GLU A 694 21.09 19.82 19.33
N TRP A 695 21.85 19.49 18.28
CA TRP A 695 21.31 19.32 16.93
C TRP A 695 20.22 18.24 16.88
N LEU A 696 20.48 17.07 17.49
CA LEU A 696 19.50 15.98 17.56
C LEU A 696 18.26 16.40 18.35
N ALA A 697 18.42 17.07 19.49
CA ALA A 697 17.29 17.54 20.30
C ALA A 697 16.40 18.51 19.51
N GLY A 698 17.00 19.43 18.75
CA GLY A 698 16.30 20.35 17.86
C GLY A 698 15.53 19.63 16.74
N ARG A 699 16.19 18.69 16.03
CA ARG A 699 15.57 17.86 14.98
C ARG A 699 14.40 17.05 15.51
N THR A 700 14.61 16.40 16.64
CA THR A 700 13.62 15.56 17.34
C THR A 700 12.39 16.38 17.73
N LYS A 701 12.56 17.58 18.31
CA LYS A 701 11.45 18.48 18.63
C LYS A 701 10.67 18.91 17.38
N ALA A 702 11.37 19.26 16.30
CA ALA A 702 10.76 19.70 15.05
C ALA A 702 9.98 18.57 14.34
N ALA A 703 10.49 17.34 14.39
CA ALA A 703 9.81 16.17 13.84
C ALA A 703 8.49 15.89 14.57
N PHE A 704 8.47 16.04 15.90
CA PHE A 704 7.31 15.70 16.72
C PHE A 704 6.29 16.83 16.85
N SER A 705 6.68 18.09 16.68
CA SER A 705 5.71 19.21 16.65
C SER A 705 4.72 19.11 15.49
N ASN A 706 5.07 18.37 14.44
CA ASN A 706 4.24 18.18 13.25
C ASN A 706 3.24 17.00 13.38
N LEU A 707 3.26 16.25 14.48
CA LEU A 707 2.34 15.13 14.70
C LEU A 707 0.99 15.62 15.25
N PRO A 708 -0.15 15.15 14.70
CA PRO A 708 -1.47 15.46 15.22
C PRO A 708 -1.65 14.86 16.62
N THR A 709 -1.71 15.73 17.63
CA THR A 709 -2.05 15.34 19.00
C THR A 709 -3.57 15.22 19.15
N ALA A 710 -4.02 14.30 20.01
CA ALA A 710 -5.42 14.15 20.39
C ALA A 710 -5.91 15.37 21.20
N GLN A 711 -6.01 16.54 20.58
CA GLN A 711 -6.63 17.70 21.22
C GLN A 711 -8.15 17.57 21.15
N THR A 712 -8.79 17.91 22.27
CA THR A 712 -10.24 17.98 22.41
C THR A 712 -10.86 18.81 21.28
N PRO A 713 -11.95 18.34 20.64
CA PRO A 713 -12.58 19.09 19.57
C PRO A 713 -13.11 20.41 20.13
N SER A 714 -12.58 21.52 19.61
CA SER A 714 -13.19 22.83 19.82
C SER A 714 -14.51 22.87 19.04
N PRO A 715 -15.63 23.30 19.64
CA PRO A 715 -16.94 23.24 19.01
C PRO A 715 -17.16 24.45 18.12
N SER A 716 -16.43 24.56 17.00
CA SER A 716 -16.80 25.45 15.89
C SER A 716 -15.81 25.29 14.74
N GLN A 717 -16.03 24.31 13.87
CA GLN A 717 -15.90 24.40 12.41
C GLN A 717 -16.06 22.98 11.84
N ASP A 718 -17.18 22.75 11.17
CA ASP A 718 -17.35 21.64 10.22
C ASP A 718 -16.35 21.84 9.08
N SER A 719 -15.15 21.34 9.29
CA SER A 719 -14.14 21.14 8.26
C SER A 719 -13.68 19.71 8.46
N HIS A 720 -14.18 18.81 7.63
CA HIS A 720 -13.62 17.47 7.47
C HIS A 720 -12.17 17.60 7.00
N ALA A 721 -11.24 17.87 7.92
CA ALA A 721 -9.83 17.73 7.69
C ALA A 721 -9.54 16.23 7.64
N ASN A 722 -9.23 15.76 6.43
CA ASN A 722 -8.61 14.46 6.17
C ASN A 722 -7.26 14.41 6.90
N THR A 723 -7.26 14.10 8.19
CA THR A 723 -6.03 13.69 8.88
C THR A 723 -5.91 12.18 8.69
N GLU A 724 -5.13 11.74 7.71
CA GLU A 724 -4.91 10.31 7.38
C GLU A 724 -4.16 9.53 8.47
N LEU A 725 -3.70 10.21 9.53
CA LEU A 725 -3.03 9.63 10.68
C LEU A 725 -4.01 9.51 11.87
N PRO A 726 -4.12 8.34 12.51
CA PRO A 726 -4.82 8.20 13.77
C PRO A 726 -4.22 9.13 14.84
N PRO A 727 -5.01 9.65 15.79
CA PRO A 727 -4.48 10.42 16.91
C PRO A 727 -3.46 9.57 17.68
N VAL A 728 -2.24 10.09 17.81
CA VAL A 728 -1.14 9.43 18.50
C VAL A 728 -1.38 9.42 20.00
N SER A 729 -0.99 8.34 20.68
CA SER A 729 -1.05 8.24 22.15
C SER A 729 -0.29 9.38 22.84
N GLU A 730 -0.95 10.07 23.77
CA GLU A 730 -0.37 11.15 24.57
C GLU A 730 0.87 10.69 25.36
N GLN A 731 0.89 9.44 25.81
CA GLN A 731 2.03 8.85 26.52
C GLN A 731 3.29 8.75 25.65
N ILE A 732 3.12 8.43 24.37
CA ILE A 732 4.22 8.34 23.40
C ILE A 732 4.76 9.75 23.14
N MET A 733 3.88 10.72 22.91
CA MET A 733 4.26 12.12 22.70
C MET A 733 5.01 12.70 23.89
N GLN A 734 4.55 12.41 25.12
CA GLN A 734 5.24 12.82 26.34
C GLN A 734 6.65 12.20 26.44
N THR A 735 6.76 10.89 26.18
CA THR A 735 8.06 10.17 26.20
C THR A 735 9.04 10.77 25.18
N LEU A 736 8.58 11.04 23.96
CA LEU A 736 9.36 11.66 22.90
C LEU A 736 9.83 13.08 23.26
N SER A 737 8.95 13.88 23.86
CA SER A 737 9.28 15.22 24.38
C SER A 737 10.33 15.15 25.50
N ASP A 738 10.19 14.21 26.44
CA ASP A 738 11.12 14.00 27.55
C ASP A 738 12.49 13.52 27.06
N LEU A 739 12.53 12.66 26.04
CA LEU A 739 13.77 12.24 25.38
C LEU A 739 14.49 13.44 24.73
N ALA A 740 13.76 14.25 23.96
CA ALA A 740 14.32 15.44 23.33
C ALA A 740 14.85 16.46 24.37
N LYS A 741 14.14 16.61 25.48
CA LYS A 741 14.60 17.42 26.62
C LYS A 741 15.85 16.84 27.26
N THR A 742 15.90 15.52 27.46
CA THR A 742 17.08 14.86 28.04
C THR A 742 18.33 15.05 27.16
N PHE A 743 18.21 14.97 25.84
CA PHE A 743 19.33 15.23 24.93
C PHE A 743 19.83 16.68 25.04
N GLN A 744 18.92 17.66 25.14
CA GLN A 744 19.29 19.06 25.37
C GLN A 744 20.00 19.24 26.72
N GLU A 745 19.47 18.66 27.80
CA GLU A 745 20.08 18.74 29.13
C GLU A 745 21.49 18.12 29.15
N MET A 746 21.70 17.03 28.41
CA MET A 746 23.01 16.40 28.27
C MET A 746 23.97 17.26 27.44
N ALA A 747 23.49 17.88 26.35
CA ALA A 747 24.26 18.82 25.57
C ALA A 747 24.73 20.01 26.44
N ASP A 748 23.81 20.62 27.18
CA ASP A 748 24.12 21.74 28.09
C ASP A 748 25.18 21.33 29.13
N ARG A 749 25.06 20.10 29.66
CA ARG A 749 26.00 19.58 30.65
C ARG A 749 27.40 19.38 30.09
N CYS A 750 27.53 18.87 28.86
CA CYS A 750 28.82 18.80 28.17
C CYS A 750 29.47 20.18 28.06
N LEU A 751 28.71 21.20 27.69
CA LEU A 751 29.22 22.58 27.56
C LEU A 751 29.64 23.17 28.92
N LEU A 752 28.85 22.94 29.98
CA LEU A 752 29.19 23.36 31.34
C LEU A 752 30.46 22.67 31.86
N VAL A 753 30.63 21.38 31.58
CA VAL A 753 31.87 20.66 31.94
C VAL A 753 33.07 21.31 31.26
N LEU A 754 33.00 21.59 29.96
CA LEU A 754 34.11 22.23 29.23
C LEU A 754 34.46 23.61 29.82
N HIS A 755 33.44 24.42 30.11
CA HIS A 755 33.60 25.74 30.71
C HIS A 755 34.24 25.69 32.10
N LEU A 756 33.80 24.74 32.94
CA LEU A 756 34.34 24.51 34.28
C LEU A 756 35.73 23.87 34.24
N GLU A 757 36.00 23.01 33.27
CA GLU A 757 37.28 22.33 33.14
C GLU A 757 38.42 23.32 32.91
N VAL A 758 38.25 24.29 32.01
CA VAL A 758 39.26 25.36 31.78
C VAL A 758 39.56 26.15 33.07
N ARG A 759 38.56 26.33 33.94
CA ARG A 759 38.71 26.99 35.25
C ARG A 759 39.43 26.08 36.25
N VAL A 760 39.11 24.79 36.25
CA VAL A 760 39.80 23.75 37.03
C VAL A 760 41.28 23.65 36.65
N HIS A 761 41.63 23.74 35.37
CA HIS A 761 43.02 23.83 34.91
C HIS A 761 43.73 25.05 35.49
N CYS A 762 43.08 26.23 35.52
CA CYS A 762 43.65 27.42 36.17
C CYS A 762 43.92 27.19 37.67
N PHE A 763 42.99 26.58 38.40
CA PHE A 763 43.22 26.21 39.80
C PHE A 763 44.37 25.20 39.97
N HIS A 764 44.42 24.18 39.12
CA HIS A 764 45.44 23.12 39.16
C HIS A 764 46.85 23.68 39.00
N TYR A 765 47.07 24.62 38.07
CA TYR A 765 48.40 25.18 37.81
C TYR A 765 48.75 26.39 38.70
N LEU A 766 47.78 27.26 39.06
CA LEU A 766 48.07 28.53 39.74
C LEU A 766 48.05 28.44 41.27
N ILE A 767 47.24 27.56 41.89
CA ILE A 767 47.26 27.42 43.36
C ILE A 767 48.62 26.88 43.85
N PRO A 768 49.22 25.83 43.23
CA PRO A 768 50.56 25.38 43.61
C PRO A 768 51.63 26.45 43.40
N LEU A 769 51.46 27.33 42.41
CA LEU A 769 52.40 28.44 42.18
C LEU A 769 52.52 29.35 43.41
N ALA A 770 51.40 29.62 44.10
CA ALA A 770 51.40 30.40 45.34
C ALA A 770 51.87 29.60 46.57
N LYS A 771 51.46 28.32 46.68
CA LYS A 771 51.73 27.48 47.86
C LYS A 771 53.13 26.85 47.87
N GLN A 772 53.68 26.56 46.70
CA GLN A 772 54.92 25.77 46.53
C GLN A 772 56.03 26.56 45.81
N GLY A 773 55.71 27.68 45.14
CA GLY A 773 56.67 28.49 44.41
C GLY A 773 57.66 29.24 45.31
N ASN A 774 58.91 29.37 44.86
CA ASN A 774 59.94 30.15 45.54
C ASN A 774 60.11 31.54 44.90
N TYR A 775 59.57 32.57 45.55
CA TYR A 775 59.67 33.97 45.13
C TYR A 775 60.59 34.81 46.04
N ALA A 776 61.27 34.17 47.00
CA ALA A 776 62.05 34.83 48.04
C ALA A 776 63.51 35.10 47.66
N ILE A 777 64.15 34.20 46.89
CA ILE A 777 65.57 34.30 46.49
C ILE A 777 65.65 34.12 45.00
N VAL A 778 65.94 35.20 44.27
CA VAL A 778 65.99 35.20 42.81
C VAL A 778 67.28 35.92 42.38
N ALA A 779 68.43 35.35 42.77
CA ALA A 779 69.77 35.94 42.58
C ALA A 779 70.60 35.31 41.44
N ASN A 780 70.15 34.21 40.83
CA ASN A 780 70.84 33.57 39.69
C ASN A 780 70.12 33.83 38.37
N VAL A 781 70.82 33.81 37.24
CA VAL A 781 70.32 34.15 35.87
C VAL A 781 69.00 33.43 35.47
N GLU A 782 68.70 32.24 36.03
CA GLU A 782 67.40 31.52 35.92
C GLU A 782 66.19 32.26 36.54
N SER A 783 66.47 33.38 37.21
CA SER A 783 65.57 34.43 37.73
C SER A 783 64.69 35.11 36.69
N MET A 784 65.14 35.13 35.44
CA MET A 784 64.51 35.91 34.38
C MET A 784 63.41 35.14 33.63
N ASP A 785 63.33 33.83 33.82
CA ASP A 785 62.38 32.98 33.12
C ASP A 785 61.00 32.95 33.77
N TYR A 786 59.98 32.64 32.96
CA TYR A 786 58.62 32.42 33.42
C TYR A 786 58.54 31.23 34.38
N ASP A 787 57.53 31.21 35.24
CA ASP A 787 57.28 30.04 36.07
C ASP A 787 56.89 28.82 35.21
N PRO A 788 57.51 27.64 35.38
CA PRO A 788 57.19 26.45 34.60
C PRO A 788 55.72 26.02 34.66
N LEU A 789 55.00 26.32 35.74
CA LEU A 789 53.57 26.03 35.85
C LEU A 789 52.73 26.98 34.99
N VAL A 790 53.15 28.25 34.87
CA VAL A 790 52.50 29.25 34.00
C VAL A 790 52.73 28.91 32.53
N VAL A 791 53.94 28.48 32.17
CA VAL A 791 54.23 28.02 30.80
C VAL A 791 53.39 26.79 30.43
N ARG A 792 53.25 25.84 31.38
CA ARG A 792 52.39 24.66 31.18
C ARG A 792 50.92 25.04 31.03
N LEU A 793 50.40 25.92 31.88
CA LEU A 793 49.02 26.41 31.77
C LEU A 793 48.77 27.11 30.43
N ASN A 794 49.68 27.97 29.97
CA ASN A 794 49.55 28.62 28.66
C ASN A 794 49.48 27.62 27.50
N LYS A 795 50.35 26.59 27.52
CA LYS A 795 50.34 25.55 26.49
C LYS A 795 49.03 24.75 26.53
N ASP A 796 48.56 24.45 27.73
CA ASP A 796 47.34 23.67 27.95
C ASP A 796 46.09 24.43 27.50
N ILE A 797 45.92 25.69 27.94
CA ILE A 797 44.84 26.58 27.48
C ILE A 797 44.85 26.72 25.95
N SER A 798 46.04 26.89 25.34
CA SER A 798 46.15 27.01 23.87
C SER A 798 45.76 25.71 23.14
N ALA A 799 46.08 24.55 23.71
CA ALA A 799 45.67 23.26 23.12
C ALA A 799 44.15 23.03 23.26
N ILE A 800 43.56 23.44 24.39
CA ILE A 800 42.10 23.42 24.58
C ILE A 800 41.43 24.38 23.60
N GLU A 801 41.97 25.59 23.41
CA GLU A 801 41.45 26.58 22.47
C GLU A 801 41.38 26.03 21.05
N GLU A 802 42.48 25.46 20.53
CA GLU A 802 42.53 24.88 19.19
C GLU A 802 41.47 23.78 19.01
N ALA A 803 41.30 22.92 20.02
CA ALA A 803 40.32 21.84 20.01
C ALA A 803 38.88 22.35 20.06
N MET A 804 38.58 23.33 20.92
CA MET A 804 37.23 23.89 21.07
C MET A 804 36.84 24.72 19.84
N SER A 805 37.76 25.50 19.27
CA SER A 805 37.54 26.34 18.09
C SER A 805 37.18 25.51 16.86
N ALA A 806 37.80 24.33 16.71
CA ALA A 806 37.50 23.39 15.64
C ALA A 806 36.16 22.65 15.79
N SER A 807 35.62 22.56 17.01
CA SER A 807 34.45 21.73 17.33
C SER A 807 33.17 22.54 17.59
N LEU A 808 33.24 23.71 18.23
CA LEU A 808 32.08 24.46 18.70
C LEU A 808 31.72 25.65 17.83
N GLN A 809 30.46 26.07 17.87
CA GLN A 809 30.04 27.35 17.29
C GLN A 809 30.66 28.53 18.05
N GLN A 810 30.85 29.66 17.36
CA GLN A 810 31.64 30.80 17.87
C GLN A 810 31.15 31.34 19.22
N HIS A 811 29.83 31.44 19.43
CA HIS A 811 29.27 31.98 20.67
C HIS A 811 29.43 31.02 21.87
N LYS A 812 29.43 29.70 21.62
CA LYS A 812 29.70 28.67 22.64
C LYS A 812 31.18 28.60 22.99
N PHE A 813 32.04 28.71 21.96
CA PHE A 813 33.48 28.85 22.14
C PHE A 813 33.81 30.07 23.02
N GLN A 814 33.21 31.23 22.74
CA GLN A 814 33.39 32.44 23.54
C GLN A 814 33.00 32.22 25.00
N TYR A 815 31.85 31.58 25.25
CA TYR A 815 31.38 31.29 26.60
C TYR A 815 32.39 30.47 27.43
N ILE A 816 33.15 29.55 26.83
CA ILE A 816 34.15 28.74 27.55
C ILE A 816 35.26 29.61 28.17
N PHE A 817 35.76 30.60 27.43
CA PHE A 817 36.91 31.44 27.83
C PHE A 817 36.52 32.78 28.46
N GLU A 818 35.26 33.21 28.34
CA GLU A 818 34.74 34.40 29.03
C GLU A 818 34.87 34.26 30.56
N GLY A 819 35.27 35.36 31.22
CA GLY A 819 35.45 35.42 32.68
C GLY A 819 36.74 34.78 33.20
N LEU A 820 37.51 34.11 32.35
CA LEU A 820 38.72 33.40 32.76
C LEU A 820 39.81 34.34 33.28
N GLY A 821 39.97 35.52 32.67
CA GLY A 821 40.90 36.55 33.15
C GLY A 821 40.57 37.04 34.56
N HIS A 822 39.29 37.21 34.87
CA HIS A 822 38.82 37.57 36.21
C HIS A 822 39.12 36.46 37.22
N LEU A 823 38.84 35.20 36.88
CA LEU A 823 39.15 34.07 37.77
C LEU A 823 40.66 33.97 38.06
N ILE A 824 41.51 34.07 37.04
CA ILE A 824 42.97 34.03 37.20
C ILE A 824 43.44 35.17 38.09
N SER A 825 42.88 36.38 37.91
CA SER A 825 43.14 37.54 38.76
C SER A 825 42.84 37.23 40.22
N CYS A 826 41.64 36.72 40.51
CA CYS A 826 41.22 36.31 41.85
C CYS A 826 42.10 35.22 42.46
N ILE A 827 42.50 34.19 41.70
CA ILE A 827 43.40 33.13 42.18
C ILE A 827 44.76 33.70 42.56
N LEU A 828 45.33 34.56 41.71
CA LEU A 828 46.65 35.13 41.94
C LEU A 828 46.66 36.12 43.10
N ILE A 829 45.65 37.00 43.22
CA ILE A 829 45.56 37.95 44.34
C ILE A 829 45.36 37.21 45.66
N ASN A 830 44.40 36.28 45.74
CA ASN A 830 44.20 35.45 46.93
C ASN A 830 45.41 34.57 47.25
N GLY A 831 46.21 34.21 46.24
CA GLY A 831 47.47 33.49 46.38
C GLY A 831 48.49 34.20 47.27
N ALA A 832 48.40 35.53 47.41
CA ALA A 832 49.33 36.33 48.22
C ALA A 832 49.42 35.88 49.68
N GLN A 833 48.33 35.33 50.22
CA GLN A 833 48.30 34.82 51.60
C GLN A 833 49.26 33.63 51.82
N TYR A 834 49.50 32.81 50.80
CA TYR A 834 50.29 31.58 50.91
C TYR A 834 51.80 31.79 50.71
N PHE A 835 52.23 32.88 50.07
CA PHE A 835 53.65 33.14 49.90
C PHE A 835 54.35 33.32 51.24
N LYS A 836 55.44 32.59 51.46
CA LYS A 836 56.25 32.73 52.68
C LYS A 836 56.98 34.08 52.70
N ARG A 837 57.66 34.42 51.60
CA ARG A 837 58.36 35.68 51.38
C ARG A 837 58.39 36.01 49.88
N ILE A 838 58.41 37.30 49.54
CA ILE A 838 58.54 37.79 48.17
C ILE A 838 59.67 38.83 48.08
N SER A 839 60.53 38.70 47.08
CA SER A 839 61.61 39.65 46.76
C SER A 839 61.20 40.60 45.63
N GLU A 840 61.91 41.71 45.42
CA GLU A 840 61.69 42.62 44.28
C GLU A 840 61.74 41.88 42.93
N SER A 841 62.73 41.01 42.77
CA SER A 841 62.86 40.10 41.62
C SER A 841 61.71 39.08 41.52
N GLY A 842 61.16 38.64 42.65
CA GLY A 842 59.95 37.81 42.70
C GLY A 842 58.71 38.55 42.23
N ILE A 843 58.56 39.83 42.60
CA ILE A 843 57.49 40.71 42.08
C ILE A 843 57.61 40.84 40.56
N LYS A 844 58.81 41.12 40.03
CA LYS A 844 59.07 41.17 38.57
C LYS A 844 58.71 39.85 37.88
N LYS A 845 59.07 38.70 38.47
CA LYS A 845 58.70 37.37 37.96
C LYS A 845 57.17 37.19 37.91
N MET A 846 56.47 37.53 38.99
CA MET A 846 55.00 37.45 39.03
C MET A 846 54.34 38.36 37.99
N CYS A 847 54.81 39.61 37.85
CA CYS A 847 54.29 40.53 36.85
C CYS A 847 54.47 39.99 35.42
N ARG A 848 55.62 39.37 35.11
CA ARG A 848 55.84 38.69 33.82
C ARG A 848 54.93 37.49 33.62
N ASN A 849 54.72 36.68 34.67
CA ASN A 849 53.79 35.56 34.63
C ASN A 849 52.35 36.01 34.34
N ILE A 850 51.90 37.09 34.98
CA ILE A 850 50.57 37.69 34.72
C ILE A 850 50.50 38.21 33.29
N PHE A 851 51.55 38.90 32.83
CA PHE A 851 51.60 39.46 31.48
C PHE A 851 51.51 38.37 30.39
N ILE A 852 52.23 37.25 30.53
CA ILE A 852 52.17 36.18 29.52
C ILE A 852 50.81 35.48 29.50
N LEU A 853 50.16 35.30 30.66
CA LEU A 853 48.78 34.80 30.74
C LEU A 853 47.80 35.79 30.09
N GLN A 854 47.96 37.08 30.36
CA GLN A 854 47.14 38.14 29.76
C GLN A 854 47.28 38.16 28.24
N GLN A 855 48.50 38.05 27.71
CA GLN A 855 48.75 37.99 26.28
C GLN A 855 48.09 36.77 25.63
N ASN A 856 48.20 35.59 26.26
CA ASN A 856 47.57 34.37 25.77
C ASN A 856 46.04 34.52 25.72
N LEU A 857 45.41 34.93 26.82
CA LEU A 857 43.95 35.10 26.86
C LEU A 857 43.44 36.19 25.93
N THR A 858 44.14 37.33 25.83
CA THR A 858 43.77 38.42 24.91
C THR A 858 43.76 37.92 23.46
N ASN A 859 44.69 37.04 23.09
CA ASN A 859 44.72 36.43 21.77
C ASN A 859 43.56 35.43 21.55
N ILE A 860 43.11 34.75 22.59
CA ILE A 860 42.01 33.78 22.51
C ILE A 860 40.64 34.48 22.47
N THR A 861 40.41 35.42 23.39
CA THR A 861 39.13 36.12 23.52
C THR A 861 38.99 37.26 22.51
N MET A 862 40.09 37.67 21.87
CA MET A 862 40.17 38.86 21.00
C MET A 862 39.68 40.13 21.73
N SER A 863 39.82 40.16 23.05
CA SER A 863 39.35 41.24 23.93
C SER A 863 40.38 41.54 25.01
N ARG A 864 40.43 42.79 25.49
CA ARG A 864 41.41 43.19 26.50
C ARG A 864 41.02 42.64 27.87
N GLU A 865 41.90 41.83 28.45
CA GLU A 865 41.76 41.27 29.80
C GLU A 865 42.19 42.28 30.89
N ALA A 866 41.31 43.23 31.22
CA ALA A 866 41.58 44.29 32.20
C ALA A 866 41.73 43.78 33.64
N ASP A 867 41.08 42.68 34.00
CA ASP A 867 41.19 42.07 35.33
C ASP A 867 42.61 41.55 35.63
N LEU A 868 43.38 41.17 34.60
CA LEU A 868 44.78 40.77 34.77
C LEU A 868 45.71 41.97 34.93
N ASP A 869 45.39 43.12 34.33
CA ASP A 869 46.06 44.39 34.66
C ASP A 869 45.86 44.74 36.14
N PHE A 870 44.66 44.46 36.67
CA PHE A 870 44.32 44.70 38.07
C PHE A 870 45.12 43.79 39.04
N ALA A 871 45.31 42.51 38.70
CA ALA A 871 46.20 41.62 39.46
C ALA A 871 47.67 42.02 39.35
N ARG A 872 48.14 42.47 38.17
CA ARG A 872 49.52 42.95 38.02
C ARG A 872 49.79 44.16 38.92
N GLN A 873 48.87 45.13 38.92
CA GLN A 873 48.94 46.31 39.79
C GLN A 873 48.97 45.95 41.28
N TYR A 874 48.27 44.88 41.68
CA TYR A 874 48.27 44.40 43.07
C TYR A 874 49.67 43.97 43.52
N TYR A 875 50.40 43.24 42.67
CA TYR A 875 51.77 42.84 42.97
C TYR A 875 52.76 44.00 42.83
N GLU A 876 52.54 44.94 41.92
CA GLU A 876 53.36 46.18 41.82
C GLU A 876 53.25 47.05 43.07
N MET A 877 52.11 47.04 43.76
CA MET A 877 51.94 47.73 45.04
C MET A 877 52.93 47.24 46.11
N LEU A 878 53.39 45.98 46.02
CA LEU A 878 54.35 45.38 46.94
C LEU A 878 55.80 45.91 46.78
N TYR A 879 56.06 46.77 45.80
CA TYR A 879 57.32 47.53 45.74
C TYR A 879 57.42 48.58 46.86
N ASN A 880 56.29 48.99 47.43
CA ASN A 880 56.24 49.97 48.51
C ASN A 880 56.45 49.30 49.89
N THR A 881 56.86 50.09 50.87
CA THR A 881 56.81 49.68 52.29
C THR A 881 55.38 49.60 52.81
N ALA A 882 55.17 48.90 53.92
CA ALA A 882 53.82 48.74 54.49
C ALA A 882 53.15 50.09 54.85
N ASP A 883 53.93 51.09 55.27
CA ASP A 883 53.40 52.42 55.62
C ASP A 883 53.11 53.27 54.36
N GLU A 884 53.96 53.18 53.33
CA GLU A 884 53.71 53.80 52.02
C GLU A 884 52.47 53.20 51.34
N LEU A 885 52.23 51.90 51.48
CA LEU A 885 51.02 51.25 51.00
C LEU A 885 49.76 51.82 51.66
N LEU A 886 49.77 52.03 52.98
CA LEU A 886 48.65 52.65 53.69
C LEU A 886 48.40 54.09 53.21
N ASN A 887 49.46 54.88 53.00
CA ASN A 887 49.36 56.22 52.43
C ASN A 887 48.78 56.19 51.00
N LEU A 888 49.20 55.22 50.18
CA LEU A 888 48.67 55.03 48.83
C LEU A 888 47.16 54.77 48.83
N VAL A 889 46.65 54.00 49.79
CA VAL A 889 45.20 53.74 49.94
C VAL A 889 44.44 55.01 50.36
N VAL A 890 45.05 55.87 51.18
CA VAL A 890 44.48 57.17 51.55
C VAL A 890 44.40 58.10 50.33
N ASP A 891 45.48 58.17 49.53
CA ASP A 891 45.61 59.12 48.42
C ASP A 891 44.83 58.68 47.17
N GLN A 892 44.87 57.39 46.83
CA GLN A 892 44.27 56.84 45.60
C GLN A 892 42.91 56.18 45.83
N GLY A 893 42.48 56.03 47.08
CA GLY A 893 41.26 55.34 47.47
C GLY A 893 41.37 53.81 47.47
N VAL A 894 40.29 53.15 47.93
CA VAL A 894 40.20 51.69 48.08
C VAL A 894 39.95 51.03 46.72
N LYS A 895 40.94 50.26 46.25
CA LYS A 895 40.88 49.51 44.98
C LYS A 895 40.61 48.02 45.19
N TYR A 896 41.22 47.43 46.22
CA TYR A 896 41.09 46.01 46.58
C TYR A 896 40.15 45.83 47.78
N THR A 897 39.71 44.60 48.03
CA THR A 897 38.93 44.27 49.23
C THR A 897 39.79 44.37 50.49
N GLU A 898 39.15 44.54 51.66
CA GLU A 898 39.85 44.58 52.95
C GLU A 898 40.76 43.34 53.12
N LEU A 899 40.25 42.16 52.79
CA LEU A 899 40.96 40.90 52.92
C LEU A 899 42.21 40.83 52.03
N GLU A 900 42.12 41.31 50.79
CA GLU A 900 43.26 41.37 49.87
C GLU A 900 44.34 42.33 50.37
N TYR A 901 43.97 43.51 50.91
CA TYR A 901 44.94 44.41 51.54
C TYR A 901 45.59 43.78 52.79
N ILE A 902 44.84 43.03 53.59
CA ILE A 902 45.38 42.27 54.73
C ILE A 902 46.42 41.24 54.24
N TYR A 903 46.14 40.55 53.13
CA TYR A 903 47.09 39.60 52.53
C TYR A 903 48.37 40.29 52.06
N ALA A 904 48.25 41.44 51.37
CA ALA A 904 49.39 42.25 50.93
C ALA A 904 50.27 42.70 52.10
N LEU A 905 49.68 43.31 53.14
CA LEU A 905 50.41 43.78 54.32
C LEU A 905 51.08 42.63 55.09
N SER A 906 50.40 41.49 55.21
CA SER A 906 50.95 40.30 55.85
C SER A 906 52.11 39.70 55.05
N LEU A 907 52.04 39.74 53.72
CA LEU A 907 53.15 39.33 52.86
C LEU A 907 54.35 40.29 52.97
N LEU A 908 54.13 41.60 52.99
CA LEU A 908 55.20 42.59 53.19
C LEU A 908 55.88 42.42 54.54
N HIS A 909 55.11 42.24 55.62
CA HIS A 909 55.64 42.00 56.97
C HIS A 909 56.54 40.75 57.02
N ARG A 910 56.15 39.67 56.34
CA ARG A 910 56.96 38.44 56.26
C ARG A 910 58.25 38.61 55.43
N SER A 911 58.26 39.55 54.49
CA SER A 911 59.28 39.65 53.43
C SER A 911 60.35 40.72 53.66
N GLN A 912 59.99 41.84 54.29
CA GLN A 912 60.92 42.93 54.59
C GLN A 912 61.69 42.64 55.89
N THR A 913 62.91 43.17 56.02
CA THR A 913 63.70 43.11 57.25
C THR A 913 63.55 44.41 58.04
N GLY A 914 63.40 44.33 59.37
CA GLY A 914 63.27 45.52 60.23
C GLY A 914 61.86 46.13 60.33
N VAL A 915 60.80 45.38 59.97
CA VAL A 915 59.41 45.87 59.83
C VAL A 915 58.61 45.98 61.13
N GLY A 916 59.25 45.83 62.29
CA GLY A 916 58.60 45.79 63.62
C GLY A 916 58.15 44.40 64.06
N ASP A 917 57.69 44.29 65.29
CA ASP A 917 57.11 43.08 65.89
C ASP A 917 55.64 42.87 65.49
N GLN A 918 55.00 41.80 65.99
CA GLN A 918 53.59 41.50 65.73
C GLN A 918 52.66 42.67 66.15
N THR A 919 53.04 43.43 67.18
CA THR A 919 52.32 44.63 67.64
C THR A 919 52.25 45.70 66.55
N THR A 920 53.38 45.94 65.88
CA THR A 920 53.48 46.89 64.76
C THR A 920 52.61 46.45 63.59
N GLN A 921 52.57 45.15 63.27
CA GLN A 921 51.68 44.62 62.24
C GLN A 921 50.21 44.81 62.61
N ASN A 922 49.82 44.53 63.86
CA ASN A 922 48.43 44.71 64.31
C ASN A 922 47.99 46.17 64.26
N MET A 923 48.85 47.13 64.61
CA MET A 923 48.57 48.56 64.46
C MET A 923 48.33 48.94 63.00
N ARG A 924 49.15 48.45 62.06
CA ARG A 924 48.96 48.69 60.63
C ARG A 924 47.66 48.09 60.10
N LEU A 925 47.29 46.89 60.54
CA LEU A 925 46.02 46.26 60.16
C LEU A 925 44.81 47.02 60.73
N GLN A 926 44.89 47.51 61.97
CA GLN A 926 43.85 48.35 62.54
C GLN A 926 43.73 49.68 61.78
N ARG A 927 44.86 50.30 61.44
CA ARG A 927 44.89 51.53 60.64
C ARG A 927 44.30 51.34 59.25
N LEU A 928 44.55 50.19 58.60
CA LEU A 928 43.91 49.84 57.33
C LEU A 928 42.38 49.83 57.45
N LYS A 929 41.83 49.23 58.51
CA LYS A 929 40.38 49.19 58.75
C LYS A 929 39.77 50.58 58.91
N GLU A 930 40.45 51.44 59.67
CA GLU A 930 40.05 52.84 59.83
C GLU A 930 40.03 53.57 58.47
N ILE A 931 41.10 53.45 57.68
CA ILE A 931 41.21 54.08 56.36
C ILE A 931 40.10 53.58 55.42
N ILE A 932 39.81 52.28 55.39
CA ILE A 932 38.75 51.72 54.54
C ILE A 932 37.38 52.26 54.96
N CYS A 933 37.09 52.32 56.27
CA CYS A 933 35.86 52.90 56.79
C CYS A 933 35.73 54.40 56.45
N GLU A 934 36.80 55.17 56.61
CA GLU A 934 36.85 56.59 56.25
C GLU A 934 36.57 56.79 54.75
N GLN A 935 37.22 56.01 53.89
CA GLN A 935 37.04 56.08 52.44
C GLN A 935 35.64 55.63 52.00
N ALA A 936 35.06 54.62 52.65
CA ALA A 936 33.68 54.20 52.41
C ALA A 936 32.68 55.31 52.77
N ALA A 937 32.88 55.97 53.91
CA ALA A 937 32.07 57.11 54.33
C ALA A 937 32.20 58.31 53.37
N ILE A 938 33.41 58.60 52.88
CA ILE A 938 33.65 59.64 51.87
C ILE A 938 32.93 59.29 50.55
N LYS A 939 33.01 58.04 50.10
CA LYS A 939 32.36 57.57 48.87
C LYS A 939 30.84 57.63 49.00
N GLN A 940 30.28 57.25 50.15
CA GLN A 940 28.84 57.37 50.44
C GLN A 940 28.39 58.83 50.46
N ALA A 941 29.10 59.71 51.17
CA ALA A 941 28.81 61.14 51.19
C ALA A 941 28.92 61.79 49.80
N SER A 942 29.80 61.30 48.92
CA SER A 942 29.90 61.75 47.53
C SER A 942 28.73 61.29 46.65
N LYS A 943 28.21 60.08 46.88
CA LYS A 943 26.99 59.56 46.23
C LYS A 943 25.76 60.34 46.68
N ASP A 944 25.63 60.58 47.98
CA ASP A 944 24.50 61.30 48.55
C ASP A 944 24.45 62.77 48.08
N LYS A 945 25.62 63.42 47.91
CA LYS A 945 25.73 64.75 47.27
C LYS A 945 25.33 64.74 45.79
N LYS A 946 25.70 63.69 45.02
CA LYS A 946 25.28 63.58 43.61
C LYS A 946 23.78 63.36 43.45
N ILE A 947 23.13 62.66 44.39
CA ILE A 947 21.67 62.44 44.40
C ILE A 947 20.89 63.71 44.80
N THR A 948 21.49 64.62 45.57
CA THR A 948 20.87 65.91 45.94
C THR A 948 21.11 67.04 44.91
N THR A 949 21.91 66.81 43.87
CA THR A 949 22.21 67.81 42.82
C THR A 949 21.55 67.48 41.47
N VAL A 950 20.74 66.42 41.41
CA VAL A 950 19.79 66.10 40.32
C VAL A 950 18.39 66.32 40.87
#